data_AF-A0A1V3J169-F1
#
_entry.id   AF-A0A1V3J169-F1
#
_cell.length_a   1.000
_cell.length_b   1.000
_cell.length_c   1.000
_cell.angle_alpha   90.00
_cell.angle_beta   90.00
_cell.angle_gamma   90.00
#
_symmetry.space_group_name_H-M   'P 1'
#
loop_
_entity.id
_entity.type
_entity.pdbx_description
1 polymer ?
#
loop_
_entity_poly.entity_id
_entity_poly.type
_entity_poly.pdbx_seq_one_letter_code
_entity_poly.pdbx_strand_id
1 'polypeptide(L)'
;MNIKNLIKQHQLELLFQQATFGIEKESQRVHANGVIVTTEHPNAFGNRRFHPYIQTDFAESQLELITPPSKTLEEALRWLSAIHEVVLRTLPKDEYLFPFSMPSGLPPEADIKVAQLDNAEDVAYREHLVKSYGKYKQMVSGIHYNFQLDSEFVEALFKAQSEQKSAVDFQNDLYLKIARNFLRYQWVLLYFFSATPTVDENYFRDGTPLQPNQYVRSLRSSPFGYVNDPEIKVSFESLQAYADSLEHWVNNGKLIAEKEFYSNVRLRGAKKARDLVKTGIQYLEFRLFDLNPFAPYGITLEDARFIHYFILLMAWLDHTADQDDIELGKTRLAEVSWEDPLSPTAYSVEGELLLLEMQNMLDVLQADDEIKAIVKEKFAQFENPNDTLCANVVVAIEKFGGYQKLGADIAKGNKKNALERFYALSAFDNMELSTQALMFDAIQKGLKVEILDERDQFLSLQYGDHIEYVKNGNMTSYDRYISPLIMENKVVTKKVLAKAGFNVPKSVEFTDIESAVKNFPLFENRAVVIKPKSTNFGLGITIFQYGVQNRNDFAKAVEIAFREDKEIMIEDYLVGTEYRFFVLGGKTLAVLLRVPANVIGDGVHSIKELVAMKNDHPLRGDGSRTPLKKIALGDIEKLQLKEQGWTIDSIPPRDLIVQLRANSNISTGGDSIDMTDQMHESYKQLAVGIAKAMGAAVCGVDLIIPDLTKPAEPHLKSWGVIEANFNPMMMMHIFPYVGKSRRVTLDVLDMLFPELNIR
;
A
#
# COMPACT_ATOMS: atom_id res chain seq x y z
N MET A 1 -19.46 -14.46 35.86
CA MET A 1 -19.83 -14.78 34.47
C MET A 1 -18.93 -15.82 33.82
N ASN A 2 -19.48 -16.95 33.38
CA ASN A 2 -18.78 -17.95 32.57
C ASN A 2 -19.01 -17.69 31.07
N ILE A 3 -18.07 -17.00 30.42
CA ILE A 3 -18.17 -16.57 29.01
C ILE A 3 -18.23 -17.79 28.07
N LYS A 4 -17.40 -18.79 28.33
CA LYS A 4 -17.35 -20.05 27.56
C LYS A 4 -18.71 -20.74 27.48
N ASN A 5 -19.43 -20.81 28.59
CA ASN A 5 -20.76 -21.42 28.63
C ASN A 5 -21.80 -20.58 27.87
N LEU A 6 -21.75 -19.26 27.99
CA LEU A 6 -22.65 -18.36 27.25
C LEU A 6 -22.44 -18.49 25.74
N ILE A 7 -21.18 -18.54 25.29
CA ILE A 7 -20.86 -18.74 23.87
C ILE A 7 -21.48 -20.03 23.35
N LYS A 8 -21.28 -21.15 24.04
CA LYS A 8 -21.82 -22.46 23.64
C LYS A 8 -23.35 -22.52 23.66
N GLN A 9 -23.97 -21.97 24.71
CA GLN A 9 -25.43 -22.02 24.88
C GLN A 9 -26.17 -21.18 23.83
N HIS A 10 -25.55 -20.08 23.40
CA HIS A 10 -26.15 -19.12 22.46
C HIS A 10 -25.56 -19.18 21.05
N GLN A 11 -24.71 -20.17 20.77
CA GLN A 11 -24.10 -20.41 19.46
C GLN A 11 -23.32 -19.19 18.91
N LEU A 12 -22.52 -18.57 19.78
CA LEU A 12 -21.76 -17.35 19.46
C LEU A 12 -20.32 -17.64 18.98
N GLU A 13 -19.99 -18.89 18.63
CA GLU A 13 -18.62 -19.32 18.32
C GLU A 13 -18.00 -18.56 17.14
N LEU A 14 -18.78 -18.32 16.08
CA LEU A 14 -18.31 -17.58 14.91
C LEU A 14 -18.11 -16.09 15.23
N LEU A 15 -19.06 -15.49 15.95
CA LEU A 15 -19.01 -14.08 16.34
C LEU A 15 -17.86 -13.79 17.30
N PHE A 16 -17.53 -14.72 18.20
CA PHE A 16 -16.41 -14.56 19.13
C PHE A 16 -15.06 -14.44 18.42
N GLN A 17 -14.93 -15.03 17.22
CA GLN A 17 -13.72 -14.95 16.40
C GLN A 17 -13.63 -13.64 15.59
N GLN A 18 -14.72 -12.85 15.52
CA GLN A 18 -14.72 -11.59 14.77
C GLN A 18 -14.14 -10.45 15.62
N ALA A 19 -13.33 -9.62 14.99
CA ALA A 19 -12.71 -8.46 15.62
C ALA A 19 -12.36 -7.38 14.59
N THR A 20 -12.00 -6.20 15.08
CA THR A 20 -11.38 -5.15 14.30
C THR A 20 -9.93 -4.98 14.77
N PHE A 21 -9.01 -4.90 13.82
CA PHE A 21 -7.57 -4.90 14.04
C PHE A 21 -6.95 -3.61 13.54
N GLY A 22 -5.99 -3.07 14.28
CA GLY A 22 -5.08 -2.02 13.81
C GLY A 22 -3.66 -2.36 14.21
N ILE A 23 -2.69 -1.95 13.41
CA ILE A 23 -1.27 -2.19 13.69
C ILE A 23 -0.54 -0.85 13.61
N GLU A 24 0.26 -0.56 14.63
CA GLU A 24 1.22 0.54 14.63
C GLU A 24 2.61 -0.07 14.66
N LYS A 25 3.49 0.38 13.77
CA LYS A 25 4.87 -0.10 13.66
C LYS A 25 5.80 1.08 13.74
N GLU A 26 6.62 1.11 14.77
CA GLU A 26 7.69 2.09 14.91
C GLU A 26 8.96 1.53 14.28
N SER A 27 9.78 2.36 13.62
CA SER A 27 11.09 1.96 13.12
C SER A 27 12.00 3.17 12.93
N GLN A 28 13.30 2.97 13.13
CA GLN A 28 14.27 4.03 12.94
C GLN A 28 14.71 4.13 11.48
N ARG A 29 14.83 5.36 10.98
CA ARG A 29 15.59 5.68 9.79
C ARG A 29 17.08 5.58 10.11
N VAL A 30 17.80 4.83 9.31
CA VAL A 30 19.25 4.58 9.45
C VAL A 30 19.96 4.78 8.12
N HIS A 31 21.26 5.08 8.18
CA HIS A 31 22.14 5.01 7.04
C HIS A 31 22.44 3.55 6.65
N ALA A 32 23.09 3.35 5.49
CA ALA A 32 23.45 2.02 4.98
C ALA A 32 24.33 1.16 5.92
N ASN A 33 24.98 1.78 6.90
CA ASN A 33 25.79 1.11 7.93
C ASN A 33 25.01 0.80 9.22
N GLY A 34 23.71 1.11 9.28
CA GLY A 34 22.86 0.89 10.45
C GLY A 34 22.91 1.99 11.53
N VAL A 35 23.67 3.06 11.31
CA VAL A 35 23.69 4.23 12.22
C VAL A 35 22.42 5.06 12.02
N ILE A 36 21.80 5.50 13.10
CA ILE A 36 20.57 6.30 13.07
C ILE A 36 20.83 7.64 12.40
N VAL A 37 19.91 8.06 11.52
CA VAL A 37 20.01 9.36 10.85
C VAL A 37 19.71 10.51 11.81
N THR A 38 20.34 11.65 11.59
CA THR A 38 20.06 12.91 12.31
C THR A 38 19.39 13.95 11.40
N THR A 39 18.90 13.50 10.24
CA THR A 39 18.17 14.28 9.24
C THR A 39 16.73 14.53 9.68
N GLU A 40 16.10 15.60 9.17
CA GLU A 40 14.69 15.88 9.37
C GLU A 40 13.78 14.81 8.74
N HIS A 41 12.52 14.75 9.16
CA HIS A 41 11.48 13.98 8.50
C HIS A 41 11.39 14.35 7.00
N PRO A 42 11.32 13.38 6.09
CA PRO A 42 11.32 13.68 4.66
C PRO A 42 10.13 14.54 4.21
N ASN A 43 10.41 15.69 3.61
CA ASN A 43 9.39 16.63 3.08
C ASN A 43 8.50 16.05 1.98
N ALA A 44 8.83 14.87 1.45
CA ALA A 44 8.01 14.19 0.45
C ALA A 44 6.69 13.65 1.04
N PHE A 45 6.70 13.28 2.33
CA PHE A 45 5.51 12.86 3.05
C PHE A 45 4.56 14.03 3.31
N GLY A 46 3.27 13.74 3.47
CA GLY A 46 2.28 14.70 3.92
C GLY A 46 2.57 15.23 5.33
N ASN A 47 1.93 16.34 5.71
CA ASN A 47 2.17 16.93 7.02
C ASN A 47 1.65 16.01 8.15
N ARG A 48 2.54 15.72 9.10
CA ARG A 48 2.32 14.88 10.28
C ARG A 48 1.11 15.27 11.13
N ARG A 49 0.69 16.53 11.09
CA ARG A 49 -0.50 17.05 11.80
C ARG A 49 -1.79 16.31 11.40
N PHE A 50 -1.89 15.87 10.15
CA PHE A 50 -3.09 15.18 9.66
C PHE A 50 -2.80 13.79 9.10
N HIS A 51 -1.53 13.45 8.85
CA HIS A 51 -1.17 12.21 8.18
C HIS A 51 -1.60 10.98 9.00
N PRO A 52 -2.53 10.14 8.51
CA PRO A 52 -3.08 9.03 9.29
C PRO A 52 -2.16 7.80 9.30
N TYR A 53 -1.26 7.67 8.32
CA TYR A 53 -0.47 6.44 8.14
C TYR A 53 1.01 6.52 8.49
N ILE A 54 1.64 7.68 8.39
CA ILE A 54 3.10 7.86 8.51
C ILE A 54 3.32 9.07 9.40
N GLN A 55 3.83 8.82 10.59
CA GLN A 55 4.14 9.84 11.59
C GLN A 55 5.57 9.62 12.12
N THR A 56 5.89 10.34 13.18
CA THR A 56 7.09 10.15 14.00
C THR A 56 6.66 10.05 15.44
N ASP A 57 7.17 9.05 16.16
CA ASP A 57 6.88 8.88 17.58
C ASP A 57 7.67 9.91 18.41
N PHE A 58 8.81 9.53 19.00
CA PHE A 58 9.58 10.44 19.84
C PHE A 58 10.59 11.27 19.05
N ALA A 59 11.39 10.64 18.18
CA ALA A 59 12.47 11.28 17.44
C ALA A 59 12.12 11.52 15.96
N GLU A 60 12.74 12.52 15.34
CA GLU A 60 12.64 12.77 13.89
C GLU A 60 13.05 11.55 13.06
N SER A 61 14.00 10.77 13.57
CA SER A 61 14.48 9.54 12.94
C SER A 61 13.55 8.35 13.15
N GLN A 62 12.61 8.39 14.10
CA GLN A 62 11.78 7.25 14.49
C GLN A 62 10.40 7.39 13.85
N LEU A 63 10.22 6.75 12.70
CA LEU A 63 8.94 6.73 12.00
C LEU A 63 7.96 5.81 12.72
N GLU A 64 6.69 6.18 12.67
CA GLU A 64 5.56 5.39 13.12
C GLU A 64 4.61 5.16 11.95
N LEU A 65 4.35 3.89 11.63
CA LEU A 65 3.53 3.44 10.51
C LEU A 65 2.22 2.90 11.07
N ILE A 66 1.10 3.53 10.75
CA ILE A 66 -0.21 3.26 11.38
C ILE A 66 -1.17 2.73 10.31
N THR A 67 -1.70 1.53 10.50
CA THR A 67 -2.72 0.98 9.58
C THR A 67 -4.09 1.58 9.87
N PRO A 68 -4.98 1.71 8.86
CA PRO A 68 -6.39 1.88 9.14
C PRO A 68 -6.93 0.64 9.91
N PRO A 69 -8.03 0.79 10.65
CA PRO A 69 -8.70 -0.34 11.27
C PRO A 69 -9.27 -1.27 10.19
N SER A 70 -9.06 -2.57 10.33
CA SER A 70 -9.47 -3.60 9.38
C SER A 70 -10.26 -4.71 10.06
N LYS A 71 -11.22 -5.30 9.33
CA LYS A 71 -12.05 -6.41 9.83
C LYS A 71 -11.33 -7.77 9.83
N THR A 72 -10.21 -7.86 9.13
CA THR A 72 -9.39 -9.06 9.07
C THR A 72 -7.91 -8.70 9.24
N LEU A 73 -7.12 -9.66 9.70
CA LEU A 73 -5.68 -9.48 9.86
C LEU A 73 -4.95 -9.42 8.52
N GLU A 74 -5.45 -10.15 7.53
CA GLU A 74 -4.95 -10.11 6.16
C GLU A 74 -5.01 -8.68 5.62
N GLU A 75 -6.13 -7.99 5.81
CA GLU A 75 -6.29 -6.62 5.35
C GLU A 75 -5.40 -5.64 6.15
N ALA A 76 -5.30 -5.81 7.48
CA ALA A 76 -4.39 -4.99 8.29
C ALA A 76 -2.92 -5.12 7.82
N LEU A 77 -2.46 -6.35 7.55
CA LEU A 77 -1.11 -6.60 7.06
C LEU A 77 -0.91 -6.17 5.60
N ARG A 78 -1.96 -6.21 4.76
CA ARG A 78 -1.94 -5.60 3.41
C ARG A 78 -1.70 -4.11 3.49
N TRP A 79 -2.40 -3.40 4.37
CA TRP A 79 -2.15 -1.98 4.61
C TRP A 79 -0.75 -1.71 5.16
N LEU A 80 -0.31 -2.49 6.14
CA LEU A 80 1.04 -2.35 6.69
C LEU A 80 2.12 -2.53 5.61
N SER A 81 1.96 -3.53 4.74
CA SER A 81 2.79 -3.78 3.57
C SER A 81 2.84 -2.56 2.64
N ALA A 82 1.67 -2.03 2.26
CA ALA A 82 1.57 -0.88 1.37
C ALA A 82 2.22 0.38 1.96
N ILE A 83 1.96 0.69 3.23
CA ILE A 83 2.54 1.85 3.92
C ILE A 83 4.07 1.69 4.03
N HIS A 84 4.55 0.48 4.33
CA HIS A 84 5.98 0.20 4.41
C HIS A 84 6.69 0.37 3.05
N GLU A 85 6.08 -0.11 1.96
CA GLU A 85 6.59 0.12 0.60
C GLU A 85 6.60 1.61 0.25
N VAL A 86 5.53 2.34 0.57
CA VAL A 86 5.46 3.80 0.37
C VAL A 86 6.61 4.49 1.09
N VAL A 87 6.85 4.15 2.36
CA VAL A 87 7.96 4.72 3.13
C VAL A 87 9.31 4.37 2.50
N LEU A 88 9.61 3.10 2.26
CA LEU A 88 10.91 2.68 1.71
C LEU A 88 11.22 3.31 0.35
N ARG A 89 10.22 3.55 -0.49
CA ARG A 89 10.37 4.22 -1.80
C ARG A 89 10.45 5.75 -1.68
N THR A 90 9.94 6.32 -0.60
CA THR A 90 9.94 7.77 -0.36
C THR A 90 11.20 8.24 0.38
N LEU A 91 11.79 7.40 1.21
CA LEU A 91 13.03 7.72 1.92
C LEU A 91 14.16 8.12 0.96
N PRO A 92 15.03 9.07 1.37
CA PRO A 92 16.25 9.39 0.63
C PRO A 92 17.04 8.13 0.27
N LYS A 93 17.76 8.13 -0.86
CA LYS A 93 18.41 6.91 -1.39
C LYS A 93 19.34 6.22 -0.39
N ASP A 94 20.01 7.01 0.44
CA ASP A 94 20.99 6.62 1.46
C ASP A 94 20.38 6.32 2.85
N GLU A 95 19.06 6.46 3.02
CA GLU A 95 18.35 6.12 4.25
C GLU A 95 17.52 4.84 4.11
N TYR A 96 17.42 4.06 5.18
CA TYR A 96 16.75 2.77 5.25
C TYR A 96 15.91 2.67 6.53
N LEU A 97 15.01 1.68 6.63
CA LEU A 97 14.32 1.39 7.89
C LEU A 97 15.03 0.26 8.63
N PHE A 98 15.41 0.52 9.88
CA PHE A 98 16.01 -0.46 10.75
C PHE A 98 14.98 -1.53 11.14
N PRO A 99 15.34 -2.83 11.08
CA PRO A 99 14.37 -3.91 11.23
C PRO A 99 14.19 -4.38 12.68
N PHE A 100 14.91 -3.80 13.64
CA PHE A 100 14.85 -4.22 15.05
C PHE A 100 14.32 -3.13 15.97
N SER A 101 13.73 -3.56 17.09
CA SER A 101 13.22 -2.70 18.15
C SER A 101 14.32 -1.93 18.90
N MET A 102 15.43 -2.62 19.22
CA MET A 102 16.53 -2.00 19.97
C MET A 102 17.38 -1.16 19.01
N PRO A 103 17.73 0.08 19.39
CA PRO A 103 18.52 0.95 18.54
C PRO A 103 19.94 0.40 18.35
N SER A 104 20.55 0.75 17.22
CA SER A 104 21.97 0.47 16.97
C SER A 104 22.64 1.70 16.35
N GLY A 105 23.94 1.90 16.65
CA GLY A 105 24.66 3.06 16.15
C GLY A 105 24.01 4.36 16.63
N LEU A 106 23.75 4.44 17.93
CA LEU A 106 23.20 5.64 18.56
C LEU A 106 24.17 6.82 18.36
N PRO A 107 23.73 7.93 17.74
CA PRO A 107 24.54 9.13 17.70
C PRO A 107 24.63 9.75 19.10
N PRO A 108 25.56 10.69 19.34
CA PRO A 108 25.59 11.45 20.58
C PRO A 108 24.20 12.01 20.93
N GLU A 109 23.81 11.94 22.21
CA GLU A 109 22.46 12.35 22.66
C GLU A 109 22.09 13.79 22.23
N ALA A 110 23.07 14.68 22.14
CA ALA A 110 22.89 16.05 21.65
C ALA A 110 22.41 16.12 20.19
N ASP A 111 22.79 15.15 19.36
CA ASP A 111 22.49 15.12 17.92
C ASP A 111 21.13 14.45 17.61
N ILE A 112 20.56 13.71 18.57
CA ILE A 112 19.22 13.14 18.43
C ILE A 112 18.19 14.26 18.45
N LYS A 113 17.50 14.45 17.32
CA LYS A 113 16.43 15.41 17.17
C LYS A 113 15.10 14.83 17.65
N VAL A 114 14.50 15.49 18.63
CA VAL A 114 13.12 15.25 19.05
C VAL A 114 12.18 15.64 17.90
N ALA A 115 11.06 14.93 17.74
CA ALA A 115 10.07 15.23 16.71
C ALA A 115 9.64 16.71 16.73
N GLN A 116 9.85 17.38 15.60
CA GLN A 116 9.52 18.78 15.29
C GLN A 116 8.05 18.85 14.87
N LEU A 117 7.16 18.93 15.85
CA LEU A 117 5.71 18.96 15.65
C LEU A 117 5.17 20.39 15.69
N ASP A 118 4.11 20.65 14.92
CA ASP A 118 3.44 21.96 14.88
C ASP A 118 2.78 22.34 16.21
N ASN A 119 2.46 21.36 17.06
CA ASN A 119 1.77 21.56 18.34
C ASN A 119 2.77 21.77 19.49
N ALA A 120 2.74 22.97 20.09
CA ALA A 120 3.61 23.34 21.21
C ALA A 120 3.45 22.42 22.44
N GLU A 121 2.26 21.89 22.72
CA GLU A 121 2.04 20.97 23.85
C GLU A 121 2.76 19.63 23.63
N ASP A 122 2.79 19.14 22.39
CA ASP A 122 3.44 17.88 22.04
C ASP A 122 4.97 17.98 22.05
N VAL A 123 5.50 19.16 21.74
CA VAL A 123 6.92 19.48 21.89
C VAL A 123 7.30 19.54 23.37
N ALA A 124 6.56 20.32 24.18
CA ALA A 124 6.80 20.45 25.61
C ALA A 124 6.74 19.10 26.36
N TYR A 125 5.80 18.23 25.97
CA TYR A 125 5.70 16.87 26.50
C TYR A 125 6.98 16.06 26.24
N ARG A 126 7.53 16.09 25.01
CA ARG A 126 8.76 15.36 24.69
C ARG A 126 9.99 15.95 25.38
N GLU A 127 10.08 17.27 25.53
CA GLU A 127 11.14 17.91 26.31
C GLU A 127 11.13 17.47 27.78
N HIS A 128 9.95 17.23 28.37
CA HIS A 128 9.84 16.66 29.70
C HIS A 128 10.36 15.21 29.73
N LEU A 129 9.93 14.38 28.79
CA LEU A 129 10.41 12.99 28.67
C LEU A 129 11.94 12.90 28.52
N VAL A 130 12.54 13.82 27.76
CA VAL A 130 14.02 13.92 27.65
C VAL A 130 14.66 14.16 29.01
N LYS A 131 14.10 15.06 29.82
CA LYS A 131 14.64 15.39 31.15
C LYS A 131 14.51 14.20 32.11
N SER A 132 13.39 13.50 32.09
CA SER A 132 13.10 12.39 33.01
C SER A 132 13.85 11.11 32.63
N TYR A 133 13.83 10.71 31.35
CA TYR A 133 14.30 9.39 30.91
C TYR A 133 15.51 9.44 29.96
N GLY A 134 15.84 10.61 29.42
CA GLY A 134 16.80 10.76 28.33
C GLY A 134 16.23 10.45 26.96
N LYS A 135 17.07 10.60 25.94
CA LYS A 135 16.68 10.27 24.57
C LYS A 135 16.91 8.81 24.23
N TYR A 136 17.99 8.18 24.69
CA TYR A 136 18.34 6.81 24.27
C TYR A 136 17.25 5.76 24.56
N LYS A 137 16.61 5.82 25.73
CA LYS A 137 15.49 4.92 26.06
C LYS A 137 14.27 5.13 25.17
N GLN A 138 14.05 6.35 24.69
CA GLN A 138 12.94 6.70 23.81
C GLN A 138 13.18 6.25 22.36
N MET A 139 14.42 5.87 22.02
CA MET A 139 14.78 5.41 20.69
C MET A 139 14.31 3.96 20.43
N VAL A 140 13.79 3.26 21.43
CA VAL A 140 13.27 1.90 21.26
C VAL A 140 11.99 1.94 20.42
N SER A 141 11.93 1.10 19.40
CA SER A 141 10.74 0.90 18.57
C SER A 141 10.02 -0.39 18.93
N GLY A 142 8.77 -0.54 18.51
CA GLY A 142 8.08 -1.82 18.50
C GLY A 142 6.82 -1.83 17.65
N ILE A 143 5.99 -2.85 17.90
CA ILE A 143 4.66 -2.96 17.31
C ILE A 143 3.61 -2.77 18.39
N HIS A 144 2.60 -1.96 18.09
CA HIS A 144 1.35 -1.95 18.82
C HIS A 144 0.28 -2.70 18.03
N TYR A 145 -0.41 -3.61 18.73
CA TYR A 145 -1.49 -4.41 18.20
C TYR A 145 -2.80 -3.92 18.81
N ASN A 146 -3.61 -3.24 18.00
CA ASN A 146 -4.91 -2.71 18.39
C ASN A 146 -5.99 -3.73 18.09
N PHE A 147 -6.79 -4.07 19.10
CA PHE A 147 -7.80 -5.11 19.03
C PHE A 147 -9.12 -4.64 19.64
N GLN A 148 -10.17 -4.75 18.85
CA GLN A 148 -11.55 -4.50 19.26
C GLN A 148 -12.38 -5.74 19.01
N LEU A 149 -13.09 -6.23 20.03
CA LEU A 149 -14.10 -7.27 19.85
C LEU A 149 -15.21 -6.77 18.94
N ASP A 150 -15.77 -7.65 18.11
CA ASP A 150 -16.89 -7.26 17.27
C ASP A 150 -18.10 -6.77 18.11
N SER A 151 -18.69 -5.66 17.70
CA SER A 151 -19.79 -5.04 18.46
C SER A 151 -21.02 -5.93 18.52
N GLU A 152 -21.30 -6.71 17.47
CA GLU A 152 -22.43 -7.65 17.47
C GLU A 152 -22.19 -8.79 18.45
N PHE A 153 -20.94 -9.25 18.58
CA PHE A 153 -20.56 -10.23 19.60
C PHE A 153 -20.78 -9.68 21.02
N VAL A 154 -20.28 -8.47 21.32
CA VAL A 154 -20.42 -7.85 22.64
C VAL A 154 -21.89 -7.66 22.99
N GLU A 155 -22.70 -7.18 22.05
CA GLU A 155 -24.15 -6.99 22.25
C GLU A 155 -24.87 -8.33 22.47
N ALA A 156 -24.56 -9.36 21.68
CA ALA A 156 -25.15 -10.69 21.81
C ALA A 156 -24.80 -11.32 23.16
N LEU A 157 -23.54 -11.21 23.59
CA LEU A 157 -23.08 -11.75 24.86
C LEU A 157 -23.71 -10.99 26.05
N PHE A 158 -23.87 -9.67 25.94
CA PHE A 158 -24.57 -8.86 26.95
C PHE A 158 -26.03 -9.28 27.11
N LYS A 159 -26.73 -9.58 26.01
CA LYS A 159 -28.13 -10.07 26.04
C LYS A 159 -28.27 -11.49 26.60
N ALA A 160 -27.23 -12.31 26.44
CA ALA A 160 -27.22 -13.70 26.91
C ALA A 160 -27.01 -13.83 28.43
N GLN A 161 -26.34 -12.85 29.05
CA GLN A 161 -26.07 -12.86 30.49
C GLN A 161 -27.18 -12.15 31.30
N SER A 162 -27.25 -12.44 32.60
CA SER A 162 -28.23 -11.82 33.52
C SER A 162 -27.60 -11.13 34.75
N GLU A 163 -26.27 -11.14 34.85
CA GLU A 163 -25.50 -10.59 35.97
C GLU A 163 -25.40 -9.05 35.89
N GLN A 164 -25.05 -8.51 34.72
CA GLN A 164 -24.89 -7.07 34.47
C GLN A 164 -26.11 -6.43 33.81
N LYS A 165 -26.47 -5.24 34.28
CA LYS A 165 -27.63 -4.47 33.75
C LYS A 165 -27.22 -3.35 32.79
N SER A 166 -25.96 -2.93 32.84
CA SER A 166 -25.42 -1.85 32.04
C SER A 166 -24.53 -2.44 30.94
N ALA A 167 -24.84 -2.13 29.68
CA ALA A 167 -24.06 -2.60 28.54
C ALA A 167 -22.62 -2.05 28.59
N VAL A 168 -22.45 -0.80 29.04
CA VAL A 168 -21.14 -0.16 29.19
C VAL A 168 -20.34 -0.84 30.29
N ASP A 169 -20.93 -1.13 31.45
CA ASP A 169 -20.22 -1.80 32.55
C ASP A 169 -19.84 -3.23 32.16
N PHE A 170 -20.73 -3.94 31.47
CA PHE A 170 -20.42 -5.26 30.91
C PHE A 170 -19.24 -5.22 29.92
N GLN A 171 -19.24 -4.26 28.99
CA GLN A 171 -18.16 -4.09 28.03
C GLN A 171 -16.84 -3.74 28.73
N ASN A 172 -16.89 -2.90 29.76
CA ASN A 172 -15.74 -2.55 30.58
C ASN A 172 -15.18 -3.77 31.32
N ASP A 173 -16.04 -4.55 31.98
CA ASP A 173 -15.67 -5.77 32.70
C ASP A 173 -15.03 -6.79 31.76
N LEU A 174 -15.57 -6.93 30.53
CA LEU A 174 -15.04 -7.83 29.51
C LEU A 174 -13.62 -7.43 29.07
N TYR A 175 -13.40 -6.15 28.75
CA TYR A 175 -12.08 -5.67 28.35
C TYR A 175 -11.07 -5.65 29.50
N LEU A 176 -11.50 -5.35 30.73
CA LEU A 176 -10.65 -5.45 31.91
C LEU A 176 -10.26 -6.89 32.19
N LYS A 177 -11.17 -7.86 32.05
CA LYS A 177 -10.82 -9.28 32.14
C LYS A 177 -9.72 -9.66 31.16
N ILE A 178 -9.86 -9.26 29.89
CA ILE A 178 -8.84 -9.51 28.86
C ILE A 178 -7.51 -8.87 29.25
N ALA A 179 -7.51 -7.59 29.66
CA ALA A 179 -6.29 -6.87 30.03
C ALA A 179 -5.58 -7.49 31.24
N ARG A 180 -6.33 -7.88 32.29
CA ARG A 180 -5.79 -8.49 33.51
C ARG A 180 -5.19 -9.86 33.22
N ASN A 181 -5.92 -10.71 32.50
CA ASN A 181 -5.41 -12.03 32.11
C ASN A 181 -4.22 -11.91 31.15
N PHE A 182 -4.25 -10.94 30.21
CA PHE A 182 -3.08 -10.64 29.38
C PHE A 182 -1.88 -10.28 30.25
N LEU A 183 -2.01 -9.38 31.23
CA LEU A 183 -0.91 -9.00 32.11
C LEU A 183 -0.34 -10.19 32.91
N ARG A 184 -1.18 -11.18 33.23
CA ARG A 184 -0.78 -12.44 33.88
C ARG A 184 0.01 -13.38 32.98
N TYR A 185 -0.35 -13.48 31.71
CA TYR A 185 0.17 -14.51 30.78
C TYR A 185 1.01 -13.96 29.61
N GLN A 186 1.16 -12.65 29.48
CA GLN A 186 1.96 -11.98 28.44
C GLN A 186 3.40 -12.50 28.32
N TRP A 187 3.97 -13.08 29.38
CA TRP A 187 5.30 -13.69 29.34
C TRP A 187 5.38 -14.82 28.28
N VAL A 188 4.27 -15.51 28.00
CA VAL A 188 4.19 -16.54 26.94
C VAL A 188 4.35 -15.92 25.55
N LEU A 189 3.70 -14.79 25.30
CA LEU A 189 3.86 -14.05 24.04
C LEU A 189 5.29 -13.51 23.89
N LEU A 190 5.88 -12.99 24.97
CA LEU A 190 7.28 -12.56 24.98
C LEU A 190 8.22 -13.72 24.64
N TYR A 191 7.98 -14.90 25.22
CA TYR A 191 8.80 -16.08 24.96
C TYR A 191 8.87 -16.42 23.46
N PHE A 192 7.74 -16.37 22.76
CA PHE A 192 7.67 -16.69 21.33
C PHE A 192 8.14 -15.56 20.41
N PHE A 193 7.81 -14.30 20.75
CA PHE A 193 7.87 -13.18 19.80
C PHE A 193 8.87 -12.09 20.17
N SER A 194 9.74 -12.32 21.15
CA SER A 194 10.83 -11.39 21.45
C SER A 194 11.91 -11.41 20.37
N ALA A 195 12.50 -10.24 20.13
CA ALA A 195 13.55 -10.05 19.13
C ALA A 195 14.59 -9.00 19.57
N THR A 196 14.77 -8.85 20.89
CA THR A 196 15.63 -7.82 21.50
C THR A 196 16.74 -8.39 22.38
N PRO A 197 17.61 -9.28 21.86
CA PRO A 197 18.56 -9.98 22.71
C PRO A 197 19.76 -9.16 23.18
N THR A 198 20.04 -8.06 22.49
CA THR A 198 21.16 -7.15 22.77
C THR A 198 20.84 -5.76 22.23
N VAL A 199 21.67 -4.78 22.57
CA VAL A 199 21.58 -3.38 22.15
C VAL A 199 22.98 -2.76 22.12
N ASP A 200 23.11 -1.62 21.45
CA ASP A 200 24.31 -0.78 21.54
C ASP A 200 24.67 -0.43 23.00
N GLU A 201 25.95 -0.53 23.38
CA GLU A 201 26.39 -0.26 24.75
C GLU A 201 26.04 1.16 25.21
N ASN A 202 26.01 2.14 24.29
CA ASN A 202 25.67 3.53 24.60
C ASN A 202 24.21 3.72 25.00
N TYR A 203 23.34 2.72 24.79
CA TYR A 203 21.96 2.75 25.24
C TYR A 203 21.86 2.89 26.77
N PHE A 204 22.79 2.28 27.50
CA PHE A 204 22.81 2.32 28.95
C PHE A 204 23.58 3.54 29.47
N ARG A 205 22.95 4.31 30.35
CA ARG A 205 23.59 5.46 31.02
C ARG A 205 24.68 5.05 32.00
N ASP A 206 24.43 3.97 32.74
CA ASP A 206 25.27 3.51 33.86
C ASP A 206 26.11 2.27 33.50
N GLY A 207 26.43 2.10 32.22
CA GLY A 207 27.10 0.93 31.68
C GLY A 207 26.17 -0.26 31.42
N THR A 208 26.62 -1.19 30.59
CA THR A 208 25.81 -2.35 30.20
C THR A 208 25.61 -3.32 31.37
N PRO A 209 24.37 -3.79 31.62
CA PRO A 209 24.10 -4.86 32.58
C PRO A 209 24.44 -6.26 32.02
N LEU A 210 24.67 -6.36 30.71
CA LEU A 210 25.02 -7.61 30.05
C LEU A 210 26.49 -7.94 30.26
N GLN A 211 26.78 -9.20 30.58
CA GLN A 211 28.14 -9.73 30.53
C GLN A 211 28.63 -9.81 29.07
N PRO A 212 29.96 -9.82 28.84
CA PRO A 212 30.49 -9.98 27.48
C PRO A 212 29.94 -11.24 26.80
N ASN A 213 29.38 -11.06 25.59
CA ASN A 213 28.72 -12.10 24.79
C ASN A 213 27.45 -12.70 25.43
N GLN A 214 26.86 -12.05 26.44
CA GLN A 214 25.56 -12.44 26.97
C GLN A 214 24.44 -11.89 26.09
N TYR A 215 23.53 -12.78 25.69
CA TYR A 215 22.24 -12.44 25.14
C TYR A 215 21.15 -12.74 26.17
N VAL A 216 20.07 -11.98 26.11
CA VAL A 216 18.85 -12.22 26.90
C VAL A 216 17.66 -12.38 25.97
N ARG A 217 16.51 -12.86 26.45
CA ARG A 217 15.35 -13.06 25.60
C ARG A 217 14.75 -11.73 25.11
N SER A 218 14.63 -10.74 25.98
CA SER A 218 14.13 -9.41 25.61
C SER A 218 14.67 -8.32 26.54
N LEU A 219 15.56 -7.48 26.05
CA LEU A 219 15.97 -6.27 26.75
C LEU A 219 14.82 -5.27 26.90
N ARG A 220 13.91 -5.20 25.91
CA ARG A 220 12.85 -4.19 25.87
C ARG A 220 11.88 -4.34 27.03
N SER A 221 11.49 -5.56 27.33
CA SER A 221 10.56 -5.86 28.42
C SER A 221 11.26 -6.14 29.76
N SER A 222 12.60 -6.13 29.78
CA SER A 222 13.38 -6.23 31.01
C SER A 222 13.32 -4.93 31.84
N PRO A 223 13.77 -4.96 33.10
CA PRO A 223 13.92 -3.74 33.91
C PRO A 223 14.82 -2.66 33.30
N PHE A 224 15.66 -3.00 32.32
CA PHE A 224 16.55 -2.06 31.63
C PHE A 224 15.93 -1.42 30.38
N GLY A 225 14.74 -1.87 29.99
CA GLY A 225 13.95 -1.26 28.94
C GLY A 225 13.24 0.03 29.39
N TYR A 226 12.07 0.27 28.80
CA TYR A 226 11.19 1.35 29.20
C TYR A 226 10.24 0.84 30.30
N VAL A 227 10.39 1.36 31.52
CA VAL A 227 9.56 0.98 32.68
C VAL A 227 9.18 2.25 33.45
N ASN A 228 8.02 2.24 34.10
CA ASN A 228 7.65 3.34 35.01
C ASN A 228 8.52 3.32 36.26
N ASP A 229 8.53 4.44 36.99
CA ASP A 229 9.01 4.48 38.37
C ASP A 229 8.29 3.39 39.22
N PRO A 230 9.00 2.60 40.04
CA PRO A 230 8.41 1.53 40.85
C PRO A 230 7.29 1.97 41.81
N GLU A 231 7.23 3.25 42.18
CA GLU A 231 6.14 3.81 42.98
C GLU A 231 4.83 3.89 42.19
N ILE A 232 4.88 4.03 40.87
CA ILE A 232 3.71 4.23 40.01
C ILE A 232 2.99 2.90 39.79
N LYS A 233 1.90 2.72 40.54
CA LYS A 233 0.99 1.58 40.42
C LYS A 233 -0.38 2.05 39.97
N VAL A 234 -0.89 1.44 38.89
CA VAL A 234 -2.22 1.72 38.33
C VAL A 234 -3.06 0.45 38.47
N SER A 235 -4.22 0.58 39.11
CA SER A 235 -5.13 -0.55 39.32
C SER A 235 -5.90 -0.90 38.05
N PHE A 236 -6.03 -2.20 37.76
CA PHE A 236 -6.91 -2.72 36.71
C PHE A 236 -8.15 -3.41 37.29
N GLU A 237 -8.41 -3.30 38.59
CA GLU A 237 -9.52 -3.98 39.26
C GLU A 237 -10.89 -3.52 38.73
N SER A 238 -11.03 -2.22 38.46
CA SER A 238 -12.19 -1.60 37.85
C SER A 238 -11.76 -0.39 37.02
N LEU A 239 -12.60 0.03 36.07
CA LEU A 239 -12.30 1.20 35.24
C LEU A 239 -12.26 2.50 36.05
N GLN A 240 -13.05 2.56 37.11
CA GLN A 240 -13.03 3.66 38.08
C GLN A 240 -11.69 3.72 38.81
N ALA A 241 -11.21 2.60 39.36
CA ALA A 241 -9.91 2.53 40.06
C ALA A 241 -8.74 2.82 39.11
N TYR A 242 -8.81 2.37 37.86
CA TYR A 242 -7.84 2.69 36.81
C TYR A 242 -7.74 4.20 36.57
N ALA A 243 -8.89 4.86 36.34
CA ALA A 243 -8.93 6.31 36.14
C ALA A 243 -8.47 7.09 37.38
N ASP A 244 -8.93 6.69 38.58
CA ASP A 244 -8.54 7.32 39.85
C ASP A 244 -7.02 7.22 40.09
N SER A 245 -6.43 6.06 39.79
CA SER A 245 -4.99 5.84 39.95
C SER A 245 -4.17 6.71 38.99
N LEU A 246 -4.57 6.79 37.71
CA LEU A 246 -3.89 7.64 36.73
C LEU A 246 -4.00 9.12 37.08
N GLU A 247 -5.19 9.60 37.43
CA GLU A 247 -5.39 10.99 37.84
C GLU A 247 -4.59 11.31 39.10
N HIS A 248 -4.49 10.39 40.07
CA HIS A 248 -3.66 10.57 41.26
C HIS A 248 -2.18 10.83 40.90
N TRP A 249 -1.60 10.01 40.02
CA TRP A 249 -0.19 10.16 39.62
C TRP A 249 0.07 11.41 38.77
N VAL A 250 -0.91 11.81 37.94
CA VAL A 250 -0.86 13.05 37.19
C VAL A 250 -0.94 14.27 38.11
N ASN A 251 -1.91 14.28 39.04
CA ASN A 251 -2.11 15.40 39.97
C ASN A 251 -0.93 15.59 40.93
N ASN A 252 -0.22 14.52 41.28
CA ASN A 252 0.98 14.57 42.12
C ASN A 252 2.27 14.85 41.33
N GLY A 253 2.18 15.05 40.01
CA GLY A 253 3.31 15.41 39.15
C GLY A 253 4.34 14.30 38.92
N LYS A 254 4.02 13.05 39.29
CA LYS A 254 4.85 11.87 39.00
C LYS A 254 4.67 11.37 37.57
N LEU A 255 3.51 11.67 36.97
CA LEU A 255 3.27 11.63 35.53
C LEU A 255 2.87 13.04 35.09
N ILE A 256 3.34 13.53 33.95
CA ILE A 256 2.89 14.82 33.39
C ILE A 256 1.53 14.69 32.68
N ALA A 257 1.23 13.49 32.18
CA ALA A 257 -0.02 13.16 31.50
C ALA A 257 -0.27 11.66 31.56
N GLU A 258 -1.54 11.25 31.42
CA GLU A 258 -1.93 9.83 31.39
C GLU A 258 -1.19 9.03 30.30
N LYS A 259 -0.87 9.68 29.16
CA LYS A 259 -0.14 9.06 28.04
C LYS A 259 1.31 8.67 28.37
N GLU A 260 1.88 9.23 29.44
CA GLU A 260 3.22 8.86 29.93
C GLU A 260 3.22 7.47 30.58
N PHE A 261 2.10 7.05 31.19
CA PHE A 261 2.03 5.75 31.85
C PHE A 261 2.31 4.61 30.87
N TYR A 262 3.39 3.88 31.11
CA TYR A 262 3.80 2.76 30.30
C TYR A 262 3.17 1.45 30.79
N SER A 263 2.44 0.78 29.92
CA SER A 263 1.86 -0.55 30.18
C SER A 263 1.85 -1.33 28.88
N ASN A 264 2.05 -2.65 28.98
CA ASN A 264 1.99 -3.56 27.83
C ASN A 264 0.57 -3.74 27.28
N VAL A 265 -0.45 -3.31 28.02
CA VAL A 265 -1.84 -3.17 27.53
C VAL A 265 -2.42 -1.83 27.99
N ARG A 266 -3.10 -1.14 27.07
CA ARG A 266 -3.77 0.14 27.33
C ARG A 266 -5.24 0.09 26.94
N LEU A 267 -6.06 0.74 27.76
CA LEU A 267 -7.50 0.90 27.53
C LEU A 267 -7.72 2.11 26.64
N ARG A 268 -8.41 1.94 25.50
CA ARG A 268 -8.58 2.98 24.48
C ARG A 268 -10.04 3.26 24.17
N GLY A 269 -10.29 4.39 23.51
CA GLY A 269 -11.63 4.83 23.10
C GLY A 269 -12.00 6.25 23.54
N ALA A 270 -11.21 6.88 24.41
CA ALA A 270 -11.37 8.27 24.82
C ALA A 270 -9.99 8.92 25.06
N LYS A 271 -9.97 10.26 25.11
CA LYS A 271 -8.73 11.02 25.34
C LYS A 271 -8.22 10.91 26.77
N LYS A 272 -9.13 10.73 27.74
CA LYS A 272 -8.82 10.58 29.16
C LYS A 272 -9.42 9.28 29.70
N ALA A 273 -8.72 8.65 30.65
CA ALA A 273 -9.18 7.43 31.31
C ALA A 273 -10.53 7.61 32.00
N ARG A 274 -10.78 8.79 32.60
CA ARG A 274 -12.06 9.13 33.23
C ARG A 274 -13.24 9.08 32.27
N ASP A 275 -13.04 9.50 31.02
CA ASP A 275 -14.10 9.54 30.03
C ASP A 275 -14.55 8.13 29.65
N LEU A 276 -13.63 7.15 29.68
CA LEU A 276 -13.94 5.74 29.46
C LEU A 276 -14.96 5.20 30.47
N VAL A 277 -14.99 5.71 31.70
CA VAL A 277 -16.00 5.31 32.70
C VAL A 277 -17.42 5.57 32.19
N LYS A 278 -17.60 6.61 31.36
CA LYS A 278 -18.90 6.98 30.79
C LYS A 278 -19.12 6.37 29.40
N THR A 279 -18.11 6.39 28.54
CA THR A 279 -18.24 5.99 27.14
C THR A 279 -18.02 4.50 26.91
N GLY A 280 -17.41 3.81 27.88
CA GLY A 280 -16.93 2.44 27.74
C GLY A 280 -15.58 2.34 27.03
N ILE A 281 -14.82 1.29 27.35
CA ILE A 281 -13.59 0.91 26.65
C ILE A 281 -13.96 0.45 25.24
N GLN A 282 -13.44 1.12 24.21
CA GLN A 282 -13.78 0.79 22.82
C GLN A 282 -12.90 -0.32 22.26
N TYR A 283 -11.61 -0.33 22.61
CA TYR A 283 -10.62 -1.31 22.17
C TYR A 283 -9.42 -1.37 23.13
N LEU A 284 -8.58 -2.39 22.97
CA LEU A 284 -7.31 -2.55 23.67
C LEU A 284 -6.13 -2.37 22.73
N GLU A 285 -5.09 -1.69 23.21
CA GLU A 285 -3.80 -1.52 22.53
C GLU A 285 -2.75 -2.34 23.27
N PHE A 286 -2.18 -3.34 22.61
CA PHE A 286 -1.15 -4.23 23.17
C PHE A 286 0.23 -3.84 22.64
N ARG A 287 1.20 -3.58 23.52
CA ARG A 287 2.49 -2.95 23.19
C ARG A 287 3.72 -3.82 23.45
N LEU A 288 3.49 -5.09 23.75
CA LEU A 288 4.52 -6.06 24.10
C LEU A 288 5.48 -6.38 22.95
N PHE A 289 5.03 -6.25 21.70
CA PHE A 289 5.62 -6.95 20.57
C PHE A 289 6.85 -6.25 20.00
N ASP A 290 7.94 -6.99 19.87
CA ASP A 290 9.15 -6.55 19.20
C ASP A 290 9.00 -6.62 17.68
N LEU A 291 9.81 -5.85 16.96
CA LEU A 291 9.97 -6.00 15.52
C LEU A 291 10.66 -7.34 15.23
N ASN A 292 9.97 -8.22 14.49
CA ASN A 292 10.56 -9.42 13.91
C ASN A 292 11.41 -9.04 12.69
N PRO A 293 12.75 -9.14 12.75
CA PRO A 293 13.65 -8.71 11.67
C PRO A 293 13.56 -9.60 10.43
N PHE A 294 12.99 -10.80 10.54
CA PHE A 294 12.83 -11.75 9.44
C PHE A 294 11.47 -11.63 8.76
N ALA A 295 10.52 -10.92 9.38
CA ALA A 295 9.25 -10.59 8.76
C ALA A 295 9.40 -9.38 7.82
N PRO A 296 8.72 -9.36 6.67
CA PRO A 296 8.88 -8.31 5.66
C PRO A 296 8.56 -6.91 6.21
N TYR A 297 7.63 -6.83 7.17
CA TYR A 297 7.15 -5.59 7.79
C TYR A 297 7.16 -5.67 9.32
N GLY A 298 8.02 -6.48 9.93
CA GLY A 298 8.18 -6.55 11.39
C GLY A 298 7.22 -7.49 12.13
N ILE A 299 6.19 -8.04 11.46
CA ILE A 299 5.28 -9.07 12.00
C ILE A 299 4.78 -9.97 10.86
N THR A 300 4.57 -11.26 11.14
CA THR A 300 3.97 -12.21 10.19
C THR A 300 2.46 -12.34 10.41
N LEU A 301 1.74 -12.87 9.42
CA LEU A 301 0.30 -13.09 9.56
C LEU A 301 0.02 -14.19 10.60
N GLU A 302 0.88 -15.21 10.64
CA GLU A 302 0.81 -16.33 11.57
C GLU A 302 0.98 -15.84 13.02
N ASP A 303 1.95 -14.97 13.28
CA ASP A 303 2.16 -14.37 14.60
C ASP A 303 0.96 -13.49 14.99
N ALA A 304 0.46 -12.67 14.06
CA ALA A 304 -0.70 -11.81 14.29
C ALA A 304 -1.98 -12.61 14.60
N ARG A 305 -2.18 -13.75 13.94
CA ARG A 305 -3.30 -14.67 14.19
C ARG A 305 -3.15 -15.38 15.53
N PHE A 306 -1.94 -15.83 15.87
CA PHE A 306 -1.71 -16.40 17.20
C PHE A 306 -2.03 -15.40 18.31
N ILE A 307 -1.58 -14.15 18.16
CA ILE A 307 -1.88 -13.06 19.11
C ILE A 307 -3.40 -12.85 19.23
N HIS A 308 -4.14 -12.82 18.11
CA HIS A 308 -5.60 -12.69 18.12
C HIS A 308 -6.27 -13.76 18.99
N TYR A 309 -5.99 -15.04 18.71
CA TYR A 309 -6.60 -16.13 19.46
C TYR A 309 -6.07 -16.22 20.89
N PHE A 310 -4.85 -15.78 21.17
CA PHE A 310 -4.34 -15.64 22.53
C PHE A 310 -5.11 -14.58 23.31
N ILE A 311 -5.46 -13.45 22.68
CA ILE A 311 -6.32 -12.42 23.30
C ILE A 311 -7.73 -12.97 23.54
N LEU A 312 -8.31 -13.73 22.59
CA LEU A 312 -9.59 -14.40 22.81
C LEU A 312 -9.52 -15.41 23.97
N LEU A 313 -8.41 -16.13 24.10
CA LEU A 313 -8.19 -17.03 25.24
C LEU A 313 -8.26 -16.25 26.58
N MET A 314 -7.74 -15.03 26.65
CA MET A 314 -7.82 -14.22 27.87
C MET A 314 -9.29 -13.92 28.27
N ALA A 315 -10.20 -13.76 27.30
CA ALA A 315 -11.64 -13.66 27.57
C ALA A 315 -12.26 -15.03 27.90
N TRP A 316 -11.77 -16.10 27.28
CA TRP A 316 -12.29 -17.46 27.40
C TRP A 316 -12.07 -18.11 28.77
N LEU A 317 -10.90 -17.87 29.39
CA LEU A 317 -10.54 -18.44 30.69
C LEU A 317 -11.59 -18.10 31.75
N ASP A 318 -11.99 -19.07 32.57
CA ASP A 318 -13.00 -18.83 33.62
C ASP A 318 -12.50 -17.87 34.69
N HIS A 319 -11.21 -17.93 35.00
CA HIS A 319 -10.55 -17.07 35.98
C HIS A 319 -10.25 -15.68 35.42
N THR A 320 -10.39 -14.66 36.27
CA THR A 320 -9.95 -13.29 35.98
C THR A 320 -8.85 -12.93 36.97
N ALA A 321 -7.63 -12.76 36.45
CA ALA A 321 -6.44 -12.47 37.24
C ALA A 321 -6.67 -11.32 38.22
N ASP A 322 -6.43 -11.54 39.51
CA ASP A 322 -6.45 -10.48 40.52
C ASP A 322 -5.14 -9.67 40.53
N GLN A 323 -4.99 -8.78 41.51
CA GLN A 323 -3.80 -7.94 41.60
C GLN A 323 -2.54 -8.77 41.86
N ASP A 324 -2.63 -9.85 42.66
CA ASP A 324 -1.50 -10.73 42.96
C ASP A 324 -1.10 -11.54 41.73
N ASP A 325 -2.07 -12.01 40.95
CA ASP A 325 -1.83 -12.62 39.65
C ASP A 325 -1.11 -11.67 38.69
N ILE A 326 -1.54 -10.41 38.60
CA ILE A 326 -0.92 -9.42 37.72
C ILE A 326 0.55 -9.19 38.13
N GLU A 327 0.83 -9.06 39.42
CA GLU A 327 2.20 -8.91 39.92
C GLU A 327 3.05 -10.17 39.70
N LEU A 328 2.46 -11.36 39.85
CA LEU A 328 3.10 -12.62 39.46
C LEU A 328 3.43 -12.65 37.96
N GLY A 329 2.48 -12.22 37.12
CA GLY A 329 2.67 -12.12 35.67
C GLY A 329 3.80 -11.18 35.27
N LYS A 330 3.90 -10.01 35.92
CA LYS A 330 5.01 -9.06 35.73
C LYS A 330 6.35 -9.64 36.18
N THR A 331 6.37 -10.36 37.30
CA THR A 331 7.59 -11.03 37.81
C THR A 331 8.06 -12.07 36.80
N ARG A 332 7.15 -12.94 36.33
CA ARG A 332 7.46 -13.94 35.29
C ARG A 332 7.90 -13.31 34.00
N LEU A 333 7.24 -12.24 33.55
CA LEU A 333 7.65 -11.51 32.35
C LEU A 333 9.10 -11.01 32.48
N ALA A 334 9.45 -10.39 33.61
CA ALA A 334 10.79 -9.88 33.85
C ALA A 334 11.84 -11.01 33.87
N GLU A 335 11.55 -12.13 34.52
CA GLU A 335 12.44 -13.29 34.56
C GLU A 335 12.63 -13.91 33.17
N VAL A 336 11.54 -14.19 32.45
CA VAL A 336 11.57 -14.75 31.09
C VAL A 336 12.29 -13.82 30.12
N SER A 337 12.14 -12.50 30.29
CA SER A 337 12.87 -11.51 29.47
C SER A 337 14.39 -11.57 29.65
N TRP A 338 14.86 -12.03 30.82
CA TRP A 338 16.28 -12.08 31.18
C TRP A 338 16.93 -13.45 30.95
N GLU A 339 16.14 -14.48 30.65
CA GLU A 339 16.65 -15.81 30.31
C GLU A 339 17.52 -15.80 29.05
N ASP A 340 18.43 -16.78 28.95
CA ASP A 340 19.16 -17.06 27.73
C ASP A 340 18.18 -17.50 26.62
N PRO A 341 18.19 -16.87 25.42
CA PRO A 341 17.30 -17.23 24.31
C PRO A 341 17.35 -18.70 23.90
N LEU A 342 18.51 -19.36 24.05
CA LEU A 342 18.72 -20.76 23.67
C LEU A 342 18.30 -21.76 24.75
N SER A 343 17.96 -21.27 25.94
CA SER A 343 17.52 -22.10 27.05
C SER A 343 15.99 -22.20 27.12
N PRO A 344 15.44 -23.33 27.61
CA PRO A 344 14.02 -23.43 27.93
C PRO A 344 13.65 -22.42 29.00
N THR A 345 12.42 -21.91 28.93
CA THR A 345 11.92 -21.04 29.99
C THR A 345 11.60 -21.82 31.26
N ALA A 346 11.84 -21.21 32.42
CA ALA A 346 11.50 -21.78 33.73
C ALA A 346 10.00 -22.08 33.89
N TYR A 347 9.16 -21.48 33.05
CA TYR A 347 7.70 -21.55 33.14
C TYR A 347 7.03 -22.38 32.04
N SER A 348 7.79 -23.21 31.30
CA SER A 348 7.29 -23.93 30.12
C SER A 348 6.01 -24.72 30.40
N VAL A 349 5.93 -25.40 31.55
CA VAL A 349 4.74 -26.17 31.97
C VAL A 349 3.48 -25.31 32.04
N GLU A 350 3.56 -24.08 32.57
CA GLU A 350 2.40 -23.19 32.58
C GLU A 350 2.03 -22.75 31.15
N GLY A 351 3.04 -22.46 30.33
CA GLY A 351 2.84 -22.09 28.93
C GLY A 351 2.15 -23.20 28.14
N GLU A 352 2.62 -24.43 28.27
CA GLU A 352 2.03 -25.62 27.64
C GLU A 352 0.59 -25.87 28.09
N LEU A 353 0.29 -25.73 29.39
CA LEU A 353 -1.08 -25.83 29.90
C LEU A 353 -1.99 -24.75 29.32
N LEU A 354 -1.47 -23.52 29.17
CA LEU A 354 -2.22 -22.43 28.55
C LEU A 354 -2.48 -22.70 27.06
N LEU A 355 -1.49 -23.22 26.33
CA LEU A 355 -1.67 -23.61 24.93
C LEU A 355 -2.65 -24.80 24.79
N LEU A 356 -2.73 -25.69 25.78
CA LEU A 356 -3.72 -26.77 25.78
C LEU A 356 -5.14 -26.22 25.93
N GLU A 357 -5.33 -25.23 26.81
CA GLU A 357 -6.60 -24.50 26.89
C GLU A 357 -6.93 -23.75 25.59
N MET A 358 -5.91 -23.20 24.92
CA MET A 358 -6.07 -22.61 23.60
C MET A 358 -6.54 -23.63 22.56
N GLN A 359 -5.93 -24.82 22.49
CA GLN A 359 -6.38 -25.91 21.60
C GLN A 359 -7.82 -26.31 21.89
N ASN A 360 -8.16 -26.51 23.17
CA ASN A 360 -9.53 -26.82 23.60
C ASN A 360 -10.52 -25.72 23.18
N MET A 361 -10.12 -24.45 23.27
CA MET A 361 -10.93 -23.32 22.79
C MET A 361 -11.13 -23.41 21.27
N LEU A 362 -10.05 -23.58 20.49
CA LEU A 362 -10.11 -23.65 19.03
C LEU A 362 -11.01 -24.80 18.54
N ASP A 363 -10.97 -25.95 19.21
CA ASP A 363 -11.84 -27.09 18.89
C ASP A 363 -13.32 -26.79 19.15
N VAL A 364 -13.62 -26.10 20.25
CA VAL A 364 -15.00 -25.66 20.53
C VAL A 364 -15.47 -24.63 19.50
N LEU A 365 -14.61 -23.67 19.15
CA LEU A 365 -14.94 -22.62 18.20
C LEU A 365 -15.01 -23.10 16.75
N GLN A 366 -14.60 -24.35 16.49
CA GLN A 366 -14.43 -24.90 15.15
C GLN A 366 -13.55 -23.98 14.29
N ALA A 367 -12.49 -23.44 14.89
CA ALA A 367 -11.55 -22.55 14.23
C ALA A 367 -10.80 -23.28 13.10
N ASP A 368 -10.31 -22.51 12.13
CA ASP A 368 -9.62 -23.04 10.95
C ASP A 368 -8.41 -23.91 11.31
N ASP A 369 -8.11 -24.91 10.47
CA ASP A 369 -6.97 -25.81 10.67
C ASP A 369 -5.62 -25.06 10.68
N GLU A 370 -5.57 -23.89 10.03
CA GLU A 370 -4.39 -23.03 9.98
C GLU A 370 -3.99 -22.52 11.37
N ILE A 371 -4.93 -21.99 12.18
CA ILE A 371 -4.60 -21.56 13.54
C ILE A 371 -4.26 -22.74 14.45
N LYS A 372 -4.89 -23.90 14.25
CA LYS A 372 -4.54 -25.11 15.01
C LYS A 372 -3.11 -25.57 14.74
N ALA A 373 -2.66 -25.47 13.48
CA ALA A 373 -1.29 -25.73 13.10
C ALA A 373 -0.32 -24.75 13.76
N ILE A 374 -0.63 -23.45 13.75
CA ILE A 374 0.19 -22.41 14.41
C ILE A 374 0.34 -22.70 15.91
N VAL A 375 -0.74 -23.06 16.62
CA VAL A 375 -0.66 -23.40 18.05
C VAL A 375 0.21 -24.64 18.28
N LYS A 376 0.13 -25.64 17.41
CA LYS A 376 0.98 -26.84 17.47
C LYS A 376 2.46 -26.50 17.27
N GLU A 377 2.79 -25.55 16.39
CA GLU A 377 4.16 -25.06 16.24
C GLU A 377 4.66 -24.37 17.51
N LYS A 378 3.80 -23.61 18.21
CA LYS A 378 4.15 -22.99 19.51
C LYS A 378 4.41 -24.03 20.61
N PHE A 379 3.72 -25.17 20.60
CA PHE A 379 4.10 -26.30 21.46
C PHE A 379 5.51 -26.81 21.16
N ALA A 380 5.85 -27.01 19.88
CA ALA A 380 7.18 -27.45 19.49
C ALA A 380 8.28 -26.45 19.91
N GLN A 381 7.99 -25.14 19.92
CA GLN A 381 8.90 -24.11 20.41
C GLN A 381 9.16 -24.14 21.92
N PHE A 382 8.26 -24.72 22.72
CA PHE A 382 8.57 -25.01 24.14
C PHE A 382 9.50 -26.22 24.28
N GLU A 383 9.31 -27.25 23.46
CA GLU A 383 10.19 -28.43 23.43
C GLU A 383 11.59 -28.11 22.91
N ASN A 384 11.68 -27.22 21.92
CA ASN A 384 12.93 -26.77 21.30
C ASN A 384 13.02 -25.23 21.25
N PRO A 385 13.64 -24.61 22.28
CA PRO A 385 13.79 -23.15 22.37
C PRO A 385 14.58 -22.52 21.21
N ASN A 386 15.40 -23.30 20.50
CA ASN A 386 16.14 -22.83 19.33
C ASN A 386 15.22 -22.38 18.18
N ASP A 387 13.97 -22.87 18.15
CA ASP A 387 13.00 -22.52 17.12
C ASP A 387 12.26 -21.20 17.45
N THR A 388 12.51 -20.59 18.61
CA THR A 388 11.95 -19.28 18.98
C THR A 388 12.55 -18.15 18.13
N LEU A 389 11.82 -17.04 18.01
CA LEU A 389 12.30 -15.89 17.23
C LEU A 389 13.64 -15.35 17.77
N CYS A 390 13.74 -15.17 19.09
CA CYS A 390 14.94 -14.59 19.70
C CYS A 390 16.18 -15.48 19.51
N ALA A 391 16.04 -16.80 19.65
CA ALA A 391 17.12 -17.74 19.37
C ALA A 391 17.63 -17.62 17.93
N ASN A 392 16.71 -17.55 16.96
CA ASN A 392 17.05 -17.34 15.55
C ASN A 392 17.76 -15.99 15.32
N VAL A 393 17.35 -14.94 16.03
CA VAL A 393 18.03 -13.63 15.99
C VAL A 393 19.46 -13.75 16.52
N VAL A 394 19.69 -14.40 17.65
CA VAL A 394 21.04 -14.61 18.21
C VAL A 394 21.95 -15.34 17.22
N VAL A 395 21.47 -16.46 16.66
CA VAL A 395 22.23 -17.22 15.65
C VAL A 395 22.57 -16.35 14.43
N ALA A 396 21.62 -15.52 13.97
CA ALA A 396 21.86 -14.62 12.86
C ALA A 396 22.88 -13.51 13.20
N ILE A 397 22.83 -12.94 14.41
CA ILE A 397 23.78 -11.92 14.88
C ILE A 397 25.20 -12.49 14.87
N GLU A 398 25.38 -13.70 15.43
CA GLU A 398 26.68 -14.36 15.48
C GLU A 398 27.21 -14.70 14.09
N LYS A 399 26.35 -15.26 13.22
CA LYS A 399 26.70 -15.61 11.85
C LYS A 399 27.12 -14.39 11.02
N PHE A 400 26.44 -13.25 11.21
CA PHE A 400 26.75 -12.02 10.47
C PHE A 400 27.90 -11.21 11.10
N GLY A 401 28.26 -11.51 12.35
CA GLY A 401 29.33 -10.84 13.07
C GLY A 401 28.95 -9.47 13.64
N GLY A 402 27.70 -9.32 14.09
CA GLY A 402 27.23 -8.17 14.88
C GLY A 402 25.80 -7.71 14.58
N TYR A 403 25.12 -7.23 15.63
CA TYR A 403 23.73 -6.76 15.60
C TYR A 403 23.48 -5.65 14.59
N GLN A 404 24.30 -4.59 14.65
CA GLN A 404 24.22 -3.45 13.73
C GLN A 404 24.36 -3.88 12.27
N LYS A 405 25.35 -4.75 12.01
CA LYS A 405 25.68 -5.20 10.66
C LYS A 405 24.55 -6.02 10.06
N LEU A 406 23.97 -6.93 10.85
CA LEU A 406 22.81 -7.72 10.44
C LEU A 406 21.61 -6.81 10.14
N GLY A 407 21.32 -5.86 11.04
CA GLY A 407 20.20 -4.94 10.87
C GLY A 407 20.35 -4.06 9.62
N ALA A 408 21.56 -3.56 9.36
CA ALA A 408 21.88 -2.82 8.14
C ALA A 408 21.71 -3.67 6.88
N ASP A 409 22.07 -4.95 6.92
CA ASP A 409 21.94 -5.86 5.78
C ASP A 409 20.48 -6.14 5.42
N ILE A 410 19.68 -6.49 6.43
CA ILE A 410 18.24 -6.69 6.28
C ILE A 410 17.57 -5.39 5.80
N ALA A 411 17.91 -4.23 6.36
CA ALA A 411 17.37 -2.94 5.94
C ALA A 411 17.64 -2.64 4.46
N LYS A 412 18.87 -2.92 3.97
CA LYS A 412 19.22 -2.81 2.55
C LYS A 412 18.42 -3.79 1.69
N GLY A 413 18.28 -5.04 2.15
CA GLY A 413 17.46 -6.05 1.48
C GLY A 413 16.00 -5.63 1.33
N ASN A 414 15.38 -5.17 2.42
CA ASN A 414 14.00 -4.70 2.44
C ASN A 414 13.78 -3.52 1.49
N LYS A 415 14.69 -2.52 1.51
CA LYS A 415 14.60 -1.39 0.58
C LYS A 415 14.79 -1.82 -0.87
N LYS A 416 15.73 -2.73 -1.14
CA LYS A 416 15.93 -3.29 -2.48
C LYS A 416 14.64 -3.95 -2.96
N ASN A 417 14.05 -4.85 -2.17
CA ASN A 417 12.81 -5.56 -2.50
C ASN A 417 11.66 -4.57 -2.79
N ALA A 418 11.52 -3.53 -1.97
CA ALA A 418 10.52 -2.49 -2.18
C ALA A 418 10.73 -1.73 -3.51
N LEU A 419 11.96 -1.62 -4.00
CA LEU A 419 12.29 -0.94 -5.26
C LEU A 419 12.23 -1.84 -6.50
N GLU A 420 12.19 -3.17 -6.35
CA GLU A 420 12.18 -4.11 -7.49
C GLU A 420 10.98 -3.90 -8.41
N ARG A 421 9.79 -3.75 -7.82
CA ARG A 421 8.53 -3.44 -8.54
C ARG A 421 8.05 -2.02 -8.20
N PHE A 422 8.93 -1.03 -8.33
CA PHE A 422 8.65 0.37 -7.95
C PHE A 422 7.38 0.98 -8.58
N TYR A 423 6.87 0.41 -9.66
CA TYR A 423 5.67 0.85 -10.38
C TYR A 423 4.36 0.26 -9.84
N ALA A 424 4.40 -0.73 -8.96
CA ALA A 424 3.23 -1.42 -8.40
C ALA A 424 3.24 -1.36 -6.88
N LEU A 425 2.07 -1.34 -6.26
CA LEU A 425 1.91 -1.45 -4.80
C LEU A 425 1.56 -2.90 -4.49
N SER A 426 2.48 -3.67 -3.90
CA SER A 426 2.39 -5.14 -3.92
C SER A 426 1.14 -5.70 -3.24
N ALA A 427 0.67 -5.05 -2.17
CA ALA A 427 -0.53 -5.43 -1.43
C ALA A 427 -1.82 -5.35 -2.26
N PHE A 428 -1.79 -4.61 -3.38
CA PHE A 428 -2.93 -4.33 -4.25
C PHE A 428 -2.56 -4.60 -5.72
N ASP A 429 -1.71 -5.62 -5.97
CA ASP A 429 -1.18 -5.93 -7.30
C ASP A 429 -2.24 -6.41 -8.32
N ASN A 430 -3.41 -6.78 -7.81
CA ASN A 430 -4.62 -7.15 -8.54
C ASN A 430 -5.41 -5.94 -9.08
N MET A 431 -5.20 -4.74 -8.52
CA MET A 431 -5.81 -3.50 -9.00
C MET A 431 -5.08 -2.96 -10.24
N GLU A 432 -5.69 -2.00 -10.94
CA GLU A 432 -5.03 -1.33 -12.05
C GLU A 432 -3.83 -0.49 -11.58
N LEU A 433 -2.73 -0.50 -12.36
CA LEU A 433 -1.52 0.27 -12.01
C LEU A 433 -1.78 1.78 -11.85
N SER A 434 -2.74 2.34 -12.59
CA SER A 434 -3.17 3.74 -12.43
C SER A 434 -3.77 3.98 -11.05
N THR A 435 -4.62 3.08 -10.57
CA THR A 435 -5.21 3.13 -9.22
C THR A 435 -4.16 2.92 -8.14
N GLN A 436 -3.28 1.93 -8.32
CA GLN A 436 -2.17 1.69 -7.38
C GLN A 436 -1.24 2.91 -7.25
N ALA A 437 -0.92 3.59 -8.35
CA ALA A 437 -0.11 4.80 -8.33
C ALA A 437 -0.82 5.98 -7.63
N LEU A 438 -2.14 6.12 -7.82
CA LEU A 438 -2.94 7.10 -7.08
C LEU A 438 -2.95 6.79 -5.58
N MET A 439 -3.16 5.52 -5.20
CA MET A 439 -3.13 5.08 -3.81
C MET A 439 -1.75 5.31 -3.17
N PHE A 440 -0.67 5.02 -3.89
CA PHE A 440 0.69 5.32 -3.43
C PHE A 440 0.84 6.80 -3.08
N ASP A 441 0.42 7.68 -3.99
CA ASP A 441 0.55 9.13 -3.80
C ASP A 441 -0.39 9.63 -2.68
N ALA A 442 -1.61 9.07 -2.57
CA ALA A 442 -2.55 9.41 -1.52
C ALA A 442 -2.05 8.99 -0.12
N ILE A 443 -1.50 7.77 0.00
CA ILE A 443 -0.87 7.28 1.24
C ILE A 443 0.34 8.15 1.57
N GLN A 444 1.22 8.45 0.60
CA GLN A 444 2.40 9.30 0.82
C GLN A 444 2.02 10.70 1.29
N LYS A 445 0.92 11.26 0.78
CA LYS A 445 0.46 12.61 1.10
C LYS A 445 -0.49 12.67 2.30
N GLY A 446 -0.79 11.53 2.92
CA GLY A 446 -1.59 11.48 4.13
C GLY A 446 -3.09 11.71 3.91
N LEU A 447 -3.61 11.42 2.71
CA LEU A 447 -5.04 11.34 2.47
C LEU A 447 -5.57 10.04 3.04
N LYS A 448 -6.70 10.06 3.74
CA LYS A 448 -7.35 8.83 4.18
C LYS A 448 -7.97 8.14 2.95
N VAL A 449 -7.51 6.93 2.68
CA VAL A 449 -7.96 6.06 1.59
C VAL A 449 -8.82 4.94 2.15
N GLU A 450 -9.99 4.75 1.55
CA GLU A 450 -10.86 3.59 1.77
C GLU A 450 -11.15 2.95 0.40
N ILE A 451 -10.97 1.63 0.32
CA ILE A 451 -11.28 0.86 -0.90
C ILE A 451 -12.73 0.38 -0.77
N LEU A 452 -13.62 0.96 -1.57
CA LEU A 452 -15.04 0.62 -1.56
C LEU A 452 -15.34 -0.62 -2.40
N ASP A 453 -14.69 -0.73 -3.56
CA ASP A 453 -14.72 -1.93 -4.39
C ASP A 453 -13.37 -2.11 -5.09
N GLU A 454 -12.62 -3.11 -4.65
CA GLU A 454 -11.29 -3.40 -5.16
C GLU A 454 -11.32 -3.88 -6.62
N ARG A 455 -12.37 -4.59 -7.04
CA ARG A 455 -12.51 -5.11 -8.40
C ARG A 455 -12.93 -4.01 -9.37
N ASP A 456 -13.88 -3.18 -8.96
CA ASP A 456 -14.38 -2.06 -9.77
C ASP A 456 -13.51 -0.79 -9.69
N GLN A 457 -12.37 -0.88 -8.99
CA GLN A 457 -11.38 0.20 -8.85
C GLN A 457 -11.94 1.45 -8.16
N PHE A 458 -12.81 1.26 -7.17
CA PHE A 458 -13.56 2.34 -6.52
C PHE A 458 -12.95 2.71 -5.17
N LEU A 459 -12.51 3.97 -5.05
CA LEU A 459 -11.86 4.52 -3.88
C LEU A 459 -12.68 5.69 -3.30
N SER A 460 -12.64 5.81 -1.98
CA SER A 460 -12.99 7.02 -1.24
C SER A 460 -11.69 7.64 -0.69
N LEU A 461 -11.43 8.90 -1.04
CA LEU A 461 -10.31 9.68 -0.56
C LEU A 461 -10.84 10.79 0.34
N GLN A 462 -10.22 11.02 1.50
CA GLN A 462 -10.71 11.97 2.49
C GLN A 462 -9.58 12.81 3.11
N TYR A 463 -9.84 14.12 3.23
CA TYR A 463 -9.05 15.06 4.02
C TYR A 463 -9.99 15.91 4.90
N GLY A 464 -9.88 15.78 6.23
CA GLY A 464 -10.85 16.40 7.15
C GLY A 464 -12.28 15.99 6.80
N ASP A 465 -13.15 16.97 6.57
CA ASP A 465 -14.54 16.74 6.17
C ASP A 465 -14.75 16.65 4.65
N HIS A 466 -13.69 16.88 3.85
CA HIS A 466 -13.74 16.79 2.39
C HIS A 466 -13.52 15.35 1.93
N ILE A 467 -14.50 14.80 1.22
CA ILE A 467 -14.48 13.43 0.68
C ILE A 467 -14.64 13.49 -0.84
N GLU A 468 -13.81 12.74 -1.55
CA GLU A 468 -13.85 12.56 -3.00
C GLU A 468 -13.90 11.08 -3.36
N TYR A 469 -14.79 10.73 -4.28
CA TYR A 469 -14.92 9.38 -4.81
C TYR A 469 -14.21 9.28 -6.16
N VAL A 470 -13.27 8.35 -6.27
CA VAL A 470 -12.45 8.18 -7.47
C VAL A 470 -12.56 6.75 -7.97
N LYS A 471 -12.88 6.60 -9.25
CA LYS A 471 -12.94 5.31 -9.93
C LYS A 471 -11.84 5.21 -10.99
N ASN A 472 -11.19 4.04 -11.10
CA ASN A 472 -10.12 3.76 -12.06
C ASN A 472 -8.96 4.80 -12.02
N GLY A 473 -8.76 5.44 -10.88
CA GLY A 473 -7.71 6.42 -10.61
C GLY A 473 -7.94 7.83 -11.15
N ASN A 474 -8.83 8.05 -12.12
CA ASN A 474 -9.02 9.39 -12.71
C ASN A 474 -10.46 9.76 -13.09
N MET A 475 -11.45 8.91 -12.82
CA MET A 475 -12.86 9.29 -12.94
C MET A 475 -13.28 9.96 -11.64
N THR A 476 -13.61 11.25 -11.69
CA THR A 476 -13.77 12.10 -10.50
C THR A 476 -15.07 12.90 -10.52
N SER A 477 -15.37 13.59 -9.42
CA SER A 477 -16.48 14.54 -9.29
C SER A 477 -16.41 15.73 -10.27
N TYR A 478 -15.21 16.05 -10.77
CA TYR A 478 -14.98 17.14 -11.72
C TYR A 478 -15.40 16.79 -13.15
N ASP A 479 -15.55 15.51 -13.47
CA ASP A 479 -16.04 15.07 -14.77
C ASP A 479 -17.56 15.16 -14.81
N ARG A 480 -18.09 15.87 -15.81
CA ARG A 480 -19.54 15.93 -15.99
C ARG A 480 -20.05 14.56 -16.42
N TYR A 481 -21.17 14.14 -15.86
CA TYR A 481 -21.80 12.85 -16.19
C TYR A 481 -21.99 12.61 -17.70
N ILE A 482 -22.29 13.68 -18.45
CA ILE A 482 -22.50 13.59 -19.91
C ILE A 482 -21.19 13.36 -20.69
N SER A 483 -20.04 13.71 -20.12
CA SER A 483 -18.75 13.68 -20.81
C SER A 483 -18.31 12.25 -21.17
N PRO A 484 -18.33 11.26 -20.24
CA PRO A 484 -18.12 9.86 -20.60
C PRO A 484 -19.08 9.36 -21.69
N LEU A 485 -20.37 9.70 -21.62
CA LEU A 485 -21.37 9.27 -22.61
C LEU A 485 -21.12 9.86 -24.01
N ILE A 486 -20.65 11.11 -24.07
CA ILE A 486 -20.22 11.74 -25.33
C ILE A 486 -18.99 11.02 -25.89
N MET A 487 -17.99 10.75 -25.05
CA MET A 487 -16.70 10.16 -25.44
C MET A 487 -16.79 8.67 -25.81
N GLU A 488 -17.66 7.90 -25.15
CA GLU A 488 -17.95 6.51 -25.50
C GLU A 488 -18.56 6.39 -26.91
N ASN A 489 -19.35 7.41 -27.31
CA ASN A 489 -19.95 7.45 -28.63
C ASN A 489 -19.08 8.25 -29.62
N LYS A 490 -18.26 7.53 -30.41
CA LYS A 490 -17.36 8.12 -31.42
C LYS A 490 -18.06 9.07 -32.39
N VAL A 491 -19.34 8.82 -32.72
CA VAL A 491 -20.13 9.70 -33.61
C VAL A 491 -20.47 11.02 -32.92
N VAL A 492 -20.97 10.95 -31.68
CA VAL A 492 -21.32 12.16 -30.91
C VAL A 492 -20.07 12.98 -30.63
N THR A 493 -18.98 12.34 -30.20
CA THR A 493 -17.67 12.97 -30.03
C THR A 493 -17.30 13.81 -31.25
N LYS A 494 -17.31 13.19 -32.45
CA LYS A 494 -16.98 13.88 -33.69
C LYS A 494 -17.92 15.05 -34.00
N LYS A 495 -19.22 14.89 -33.82
CA LYS A 495 -20.20 15.97 -34.07
C LYS A 495 -19.96 17.16 -33.15
N VAL A 496 -19.69 16.91 -31.87
CA VAL A 496 -19.39 17.97 -30.90
C VAL A 496 -18.07 18.67 -31.25
N LEU A 497 -17.01 17.91 -31.58
CA LEU A 497 -15.71 18.46 -31.95
C LEU A 497 -15.76 19.27 -33.26
N ALA A 498 -16.46 18.76 -34.28
CA ALA A 498 -16.65 19.47 -35.54
C ALA A 498 -17.43 20.77 -35.35
N LYS A 499 -18.48 20.76 -34.51
CA LYS A 499 -19.24 21.98 -34.16
C LYS A 499 -18.40 23.00 -33.41
N ALA A 500 -17.41 22.55 -32.62
CA ALA A 500 -16.44 23.40 -31.94
C ALA A 500 -15.31 23.91 -32.87
N GLY A 501 -15.29 23.52 -34.15
CA GLY A 501 -14.32 23.98 -35.14
C GLY A 501 -13.01 23.19 -35.16
N PHE A 502 -12.94 22.02 -34.51
CA PHE A 502 -11.76 21.17 -34.54
C PHE A 502 -11.66 20.38 -35.86
N ASN A 503 -10.42 20.04 -36.24
CA ASN A 503 -10.14 19.24 -37.43
C ASN A 503 -10.51 17.77 -37.19
N VAL A 504 -11.75 17.41 -37.55
CA VAL A 504 -12.26 16.04 -37.46
C VAL A 504 -12.29 15.41 -38.86
N PRO A 505 -11.78 14.18 -39.06
CA PRO A 505 -11.90 13.50 -40.35
C PRO A 505 -13.38 13.26 -40.69
N LYS A 506 -13.75 13.51 -41.95
CA LYS A 506 -15.13 13.28 -42.41
C LYS A 506 -15.44 11.79 -42.29
N SER A 507 -16.61 11.46 -41.78
CA SER A 507 -17.08 10.08 -41.70
C SER A 507 -18.48 9.92 -42.26
N VAL A 508 -18.73 8.76 -42.86
CA VAL A 508 -20.05 8.29 -43.27
C VAL A 508 -20.37 7.05 -42.45
N GLU A 509 -21.59 7.01 -41.91
CA GLU A 509 -22.07 5.93 -41.03
C GLU A 509 -22.98 5.00 -41.83
N PHE A 510 -22.90 3.70 -41.52
CA PHE A 510 -23.74 2.68 -42.13
C PHE A 510 -24.26 1.71 -41.07
N THR A 511 -25.54 1.35 -41.19
CA THR A 511 -26.27 0.44 -40.29
C THR A 511 -26.44 -0.97 -40.88
N ASP A 512 -26.07 -1.16 -42.15
CA ASP A 512 -26.12 -2.44 -42.83
C ASP A 512 -25.03 -2.56 -43.89
N ILE A 513 -24.61 -3.82 -44.14
CA ILE A 513 -23.53 -4.15 -45.08
C ILE A 513 -23.89 -3.75 -46.51
N GLU A 514 -25.14 -3.96 -46.93
CA GLU A 514 -25.57 -3.74 -48.31
C GLU A 514 -25.46 -2.26 -48.68
N SER A 515 -25.95 -1.37 -47.82
CA SER A 515 -25.84 0.08 -47.95
C SER A 515 -24.39 0.54 -47.96
N ALA A 516 -23.55 0.03 -47.05
CA ALA A 516 -22.14 0.37 -47.01
C ALA A 516 -21.43 -0.01 -48.33
N VAL A 517 -21.60 -1.25 -48.81
CA VAL A 517 -20.97 -1.76 -50.04
C VAL A 517 -21.52 -1.09 -51.29
N LYS A 518 -22.80 -0.70 -51.31
CA LYS A 518 -23.41 0.08 -52.40
C LYS A 518 -22.79 1.47 -52.53
N ASN A 519 -22.35 2.05 -51.41
CA ASN A 519 -21.70 3.36 -51.38
C ASN A 519 -20.18 3.32 -51.65
N PHE A 520 -19.62 2.17 -52.05
CA PHE A 520 -18.23 2.03 -52.49
C PHE A 520 -17.73 3.16 -53.42
N PRO A 521 -18.50 3.63 -54.44
CA PRO A 521 -18.04 4.71 -55.32
C PRO A 521 -17.68 6.03 -54.62
N LEU A 522 -18.18 6.28 -53.40
CA LEU A 522 -17.83 7.47 -52.62
C LEU A 522 -16.41 7.40 -52.03
N PHE A 523 -15.84 6.20 -51.95
CA PHE A 523 -14.57 5.90 -51.29
C PHE A 523 -13.52 5.34 -52.25
N GLU A 524 -13.90 5.01 -53.48
CA GLU A 524 -12.99 4.53 -54.52
C GLU A 524 -11.82 5.51 -54.70
N ASN A 525 -10.59 4.98 -54.73
CA ASN A 525 -9.34 5.73 -54.80
C ASN A 525 -9.07 6.71 -53.65
N ARG A 526 -9.90 6.74 -52.61
CA ARG A 526 -9.69 7.57 -51.41
C ARG A 526 -9.11 6.74 -50.29
N ALA A 527 -8.10 7.28 -49.62
CA ALA A 527 -7.55 6.67 -48.42
C ALA A 527 -8.57 6.78 -47.29
N VAL A 528 -9.01 5.63 -46.78
CA VAL A 528 -10.07 5.56 -45.76
C VAL A 528 -9.73 4.56 -44.66
N VAL A 529 -10.36 4.74 -43.51
CA VAL A 529 -10.40 3.77 -42.41
C VAL A 529 -11.84 3.30 -42.23
N ILE A 530 -12.03 1.98 -42.19
CA ILE A 530 -13.32 1.35 -41.91
C ILE A 530 -13.23 0.80 -40.51
N LYS A 531 -14.14 1.23 -39.61
CA LYS A 531 -14.11 0.81 -38.22
C LYS A 531 -15.52 0.68 -37.61
N PRO A 532 -15.70 -0.18 -36.61
CA PRO A 532 -16.97 -0.29 -35.88
C PRO A 532 -17.20 0.94 -34.99
N LYS A 533 -18.47 1.23 -34.67
CA LYS A 533 -18.86 2.42 -33.89
C LYS A 533 -18.37 2.37 -32.43
N SER A 534 -18.42 1.20 -31.79
CA SER A 534 -18.23 1.04 -30.34
C SER A 534 -17.29 -0.13 -30.01
N THR A 535 -16.14 -0.22 -30.69
CA THR A 535 -15.13 -1.25 -30.40
C THR A 535 -13.82 -0.69 -29.85
N ASN A 536 -13.15 -1.53 -29.06
CA ASN A 536 -11.86 -1.29 -28.43
C ASN A 536 -10.75 -2.16 -29.07
N PHE A 537 -9.49 -1.82 -28.77
CA PHE A 537 -8.29 -2.60 -29.14
C PHE A 537 -8.03 -2.83 -30.64
N GLY A 538 -8.71 -2.09 -31.51
CA GLY A 538 -8.53 -2.19 -32.95
C GLY A 538 -9.24 -3.37 -33.62
N LEU A 539 -10.13 -4.06 -32.89
CA LEU A 539 -10.96 -5.12 -33.45
C LEU A 539 -11.93 -4.56 -34.50
N GLY A 540 -11.99 -5.23 -35.65
CA GLY A 540 -12.84 -4.83 -36.77
C GLY A 540 -12.34 -3.64 -37.58
N ILE A 541 -11.14 -3.10 -37.30
CA ILE A 541 -10.60 -1.93 -38.01
C ILE A 541 -9.79 -2.37 -39.23
N THR A 542 -10.12 -1.81 -40.39
CA THR A 542 -9.36 -1.97 -41.63
C THR A 542 -8.92 -0.61 -42.18
N ILE A 543 -7.65 -0.51 -42.60
CA ILE A 543 -7.06 0.75 -43.08
C ILE A 543 -6.66 0.59 -44.55
N PHE A 544 -7.17 1.46 -45.43
CA PHE A 544 -6.78 1.56 -46.83
C PHE A 544 -5.91 2.81 -47.04
N GLN A 545 -4.62 2.73 -46.75
CA GLN A 545 -3.69 3.88 -46.81
C GLN A 545 -3.47 4.42 -48.23
N TYR A 546 -3.47 3.54 -49.24
CA TYR A 546 -3.24 3.87 -50.66
C TYR A 546 -4.55 4.02 -51.46
N GLY A 547 -5.67 4.15 -50.74
CA GLY A 547 -6.99 4.24 -51.32
C GLY A 547 -7.65 2.88 -51.58
N VAL A 548 -8.98 2.89 -51.61
CA VAL A 548 -9.77 1.69 -51.87
C VAL A 548 -9.78 1.41 -53.38
N GLN A 549 -9.08 0.37 -53.79
CA GLN A 549 -8.92 0.00 -55.21
C GLN A 549 -9.92 -1.06 -55.67
N ASN A 550 -10.38 -1.91 -54.74
CA ASN A 550 -11.18 -3.09 -55.06
C ASN A 550 -12.43 -3.16 -54.20
N ARG A 551 -13.59 -3.27 -54.86
CA ARG A 551 -14.90 -3.39 -54.22
C ARG A 551 -15.02 -4.63 -53.34
N ASN A 552 -14.41 -5.76 -53.72
CA ASN A 552 -14.47 -7.00 -52.93
C ASN A 552 -13.67 -6.87 -51.62
N ASP A 553 -12.51 -6.23 -51.67
CA ASP A 553 -11.69 -6.00 -50.46
C ASP A 553 -12.37 -4.99 -49.53
N PHE A 554 -13.01 -3.96 -50.10
CA PHE A 554 -13.87 -3.05 -49.35
C PHE A 554 -15.04 -3.77 -48.68
N ALA A 555 -15.74 -4.65 -49.41
CA ALA A 555 -16.86 -5.42 -48.87
C ALA A 555 -16.43 -6.32 -47.71
N LYS A 556 -15.29 -7.01 -47.84
CA LYS A 556 -14.72 -7.81 -46.74
C LYS A 556 -14.37 -6.96 -45.52
N ALA A 557 -13.77 -5.79 -45.74
CA ALA A 557 -13.44 -4.86 -44.66
C ALA A 557 -14.69 -4.35 -43.93
N VAL A 558 -15.76 -4.05 -44.67
CA VAL A 558 -17.09 -3.71 -44.13
C VAL A 558 -17.66 -4.88 -43.33
N GLU A 559 -17.63 -6.10 -43.86
CA GLU A 559 -18.10 -7.30 -43.15
C GLU A 559 -17.34 -7.54 -41.85
N ILE A 560 -16.01 -7.39 -41.86
CA ILE A 560 -15.16 -7.52 -40.67
C ILE A 560 -15.58 -6.50 -39.60
N ALA A 561 -15.84 -5.25 -39.99
CA ALA A 561 -16.30 -4.24 -39.04
C ALA A 561 -17.70 -4.56 -38.47
N PHE A 562 -18.64 -5.04 -39.30
CA PHE A 562 -19.99 -5.40 -38.86
C PHE A 562 -20.06 -6.67 -37.99
N ARG A 563 -19.03 -7.52 -38.00
CA ARG A 563 -18.93 -8.64 -37.04
C ARG A 563 -18.76 -8.16 -35.61
N GLU A 564 -18.20 -6.97 -35.44
CA GLU A 564 -17.88 -6.41 -34.13
C GLU A 564 -18.92 -5.37 -33.65
N ASP A 565 -19.72 -4.77 -34.54
CA ASP A 565 -20.76 -3.79 -34.17
C ASP A 565 -21.93 -3.80 -35.17
N LYS A 566 -23.12 -3.41 -34.70
CA LYS A 566 -24.32 -3.22 -35.52
C LYS A 566 -24.25 -1.97 -36.40
N GLU A 567 -23.34 -1.05 -36.08
CA GLU A 567 -23.10 0.16 -36.85
C GLU A 567 -21.60 0.33 -37.11
N ILE A 568 -21.24 0.71 -38.32
CA ILE A 568 -19.85 0.99 -38.69
C ILE A 568 -19.71 2.42 -39.21
N MET A 569 -18.48 2.91 -39.24
CA MET A 569 -18.12 4.16 -39.88
C MET A 569 -16.96 3.99 -40.84
N ILE A 570 -17.01 4.76 -41.93
CA ILE A 570 -15.95 4.89 -42.92
C ILE A 570 -15.49 6.33 -42.90
N GLU A 571 -14.21 6.56 -42.58
CA GLU A 571 -13.62 7.88 -42.37
C GLU A 571 -12.42 8.14 -43.28
N ASP A 572 -12.14 9.41 -43.56
CA ASP A 572 -10.92 9.82 -44.24
C ASP A 572 -9.67 9.37 -43.43
N TYR A 573 -8.71 8.75 -44.11
CA TYR A 573 -7.43 8.40 -43.52
C TYR A 573 -6.58 9.66 -43.31
N LEU A 574 -6.04 9.81 -42.11
CA LEU A 574 -5.12 10.88 -41.76
C LEU A 574 -3.68 10.37 -41.79
N VAL A 575 -2.82 11.10 -42.48
CA VAL A 575 -1.39 10.83 -42.56
C VAL A 575 -0.69 11.61 -41.46
N GLY A 576 0.14 10.95 -40.66
CA GLY A 576 0.96 11.56 -39.62
C GLY A 576 1.25 10.59 -38.49
N THR A 577 1.84 11.10 -37.42
CA THR A 577 2.15 10.33 -36.22
C THR A 577 1.06 10.52 -35.17
N GLU A 578 0.61 9.42 -34.56
CA GLU A 578 -0.37 9.45 -33.48
C GLU A 578 0.30 9.82 -32.15
N TYR A 579 -0.23 10.84 -31.47
CA TYR A 579 0.18 11.28 -30.15
C TYR A 579 -1.01 11.30 -29.20
N ARG A 580 -0.80 10.75 -28.00
CA ARG A 580 -1.74 10.79 -26.88
C ARG A 580 -1.41 11.95 -25.97
N PHE A 581 -2.34 12.88 -25.80
CA PHE A 581 -2.27 13.98 -24.85
C PHE A 581 -3.07 13.61 -23.60
N PHE A 582 -2.48 13.80 -22.42
CA PHE A 582 -3.17 13.73 -21.14
C PHE A 582 -3.52 15.14 -20.69
N VAL A 583 -4.81 15.45 -20.64
CA VAL A 583 -5.33 16.76 -20.23
C VAL A 583 -6.01 16.61 -18.88
N LEU A 584 -5.67 17.52 -17.96
CA LEU A 584 -6.28 17.64 -16.64
C LEU A 584 -6.52 19.10 -16.31
N GLY A 585 -7.72 19.45 -15.83
CA GLY A 585 -7.99 20.78 -15.27
C GLY A 585 -7.69 21.94 -16.23
N GLY A 586 -7.84 21.71 -17.54
CA GLY A 586 -7.55 22.72 -18.57
C GLY A 586 -6.06 22.87 -18.93
N LYS A 587 -5.21 21.93 -18.55
CA LYS A 587 -3.79 21.88 -18.94
C LYS A 587 -3.43 20.52 -19.54
N THR A 588 -2.58 20.51 -20.57
CA THR A 588 -1.94 19.27 -21.00
C THR A 588 -0.76 18.97 -20.10
N LEU A 589 -0.83 17.88 -19.33
CA LEU A 589 0.21 17.47 -18.38
C LEU A 589 1.27 16.57 -19.02
N ALA A 590 0.87 15.77 -20.00
CA ALA A 590 1.78 14.85 -20.67
C ALA A 590 1.37 14.63 -22.13
N VAL A 591 2.35 14.34 -22.98
CA VAL A 591 2.16 13.90 -24.37
C VAL A 591 2.98 12.64 -24.58
N LEU A 592 2.38 11.62 -25.18
CA LEU A 592 3.00 10.31 -25.37
C LEU A 592 2.90 9.88 -26.83
N LEU A 593 4.03 9.48 -27.40
CA LEU A 593 4.09 8.73 -28.65
C LEU A 593 4.04 7.23 -28.34
N ARG A 594 3.21 6.51 -29.10
CA ARG A 594 3.15 5.06 -29.06
C ARG A 594 3.78 4.48 -30.32
N VAL A 595 4.81 3.65 -30.15
CA VAL A 595 5.51 3.01 -31.28
C VAL A 595 5.18 1.51 -31.29
N PRO A 596 4.95 0.90 -32.46
CA PRO A 596 4.76 -0.55 -32.55
C PRO A 596 5.93 -1.33 -31.95
N ALA A 597 5.66 -2.57 -31.52
CA ALA A 597 6.71 -3.44 -30.98
C ALA A 597 7.87 -3.55 -31.98
N ASN A 598 9.10 -3.35 -31.50
CA ASN A 598 10.28 -3.25 -32.35
C ASN A 598 11.55 -3.64 -31.59
N VAL A 599 12.63 -3.86 -32.33
CA VAL A 599 14.01 -3.90 -31.83
C VAL A 599 14.91 -3.06 -32.74
N ILE A 600 16.03 -2.59 -32.20
CA ILE A 600 17.07 -1.87 -32.97
C ILE A 600 18.25 -2.81 -33.12
N GLY A 601 18.69 -3.04 -34.36
CA GLY A 601 19.87 -3.83 -34.66
C GLY A 601 21.12 -3.22 -34.07
N ASP A 602 22.01 -4.06 -33.58
CA ASP A 602 23.35 -3.68 -33.14
C ASP A 602 24.46 -4.27 -34.04
N GLY A 603 24.07 -5.03 -35.07
CA GLY A 603 24.97 -5.74 -35.98
C GLY A 603 25.59 -7.01 -35.40
N VAL A 604 25.21 -7.43 -34.19
CA VAL A 604 25.79 -8.58 -33.48
C VAL A 604 24.74 -9.60 -33.09
N HIS A 605 23.64 -9.16 -32.48
CA HIS A 605 22.61 -10.04 -31.94
C HIS A 605 21.48 -10.30 -32.95
N SER A 606 20.93 -11.51 -32.92
CA SER A 606 19.73 -11.87 -33.65
C SER A 606 18.51 -11.11 -33.12
N ILE A 607 17.45 -10.99 -33.93
CA ILE A 607 16.18 -10.41 -33.49
C ILE A 607 15.65 -11.10 -32.23
N LYS A 608 15.79 -12.42 -32.13
CA LYS A 608 15.41 -13.20 -30.94
C LYS A 608 16.17 -12.75 -29.68
N GLU A 609 17.47 -12.56 -29.78
CA GLU A 609 18.32 -12.09 -28.67
C GLU A 609 18.02 -10.63 -28.31
N LEU A 610 17.86 -9.75 -29.31
CA LEU A 610 17.46 -8.36 -29.11
C LEU A 610 16.11 -8.23 -28.40
N VAL A 611 15.14 -9.09 -28.74
CA VAL A 611 13.85 -9.15 -28.04
C VAL A 611 14.03 -9.61 -26.60
N ALA A 612 14.87 -10.63 -26.35
CA ALA A 612 15.15 -11.09 -24.99
C ALA A 612 15.79 -9.99 -24.14
N MET A 613 16.79 -9.28 -24.68
CA MET A 613 17.44 -8.14 -24.02
C MET A 613 16.44 -7.01 -23.74
N LYS A 614 15.56 -6.67 -24.71
CA LYS A 614 14.54 -5.63 -24.51
C LYS A 614 13.52 -6.03 -23.45
N ASN A 615 13.17 -7.32 -23.36
CA ASN A 615 12.25 -7.88 -22.37
C ASN A 615 12.84 -8.01 -20.95
N ASP A 616 14.16 -7.88 -20.79
CA ASP A 616 14.83 -7.83 -19.48
C ASP A 616 14.59 -6.50 -18.75
N HIS A 617 14.06 -5.50 -19.44
CA HIS A 617 13.70 -4.22 -18.84
C HIS A 617 12.66 -4.41 -17.72
N PRO A 618 12.84 -3.83 -16.51
CA PRO A 618 12.01 -4.11 -15.33
C PRO A 618 10.53 -3.70 -15.50
N LEU A 619 10.25 -2.74 -16.39
CA LEU A 619 8.87 -2.36 -16.72
C LEU A 619 8.12 -3.37 -17.60
N ARG A 620 8.81 -4.38 -18.17
CA ARG A 620 8.22 -5.39 -19.05
C ARG A 620 7.90 -6.67 -18.29
N GLY A 621 6.61 -7.02 -18.26
CA GLY A 621 6.14 -8.26 -17.69
C GLY A 621 4.96 -8.85 -18.44
N ASP A 622 4.30 -9.78 -17.77
CA ASP A 622 3.14 -10.48 -18.29
C ASP A 622 1.89 -9.59 -18.14
N GLY A 623 1.67 -8.74 -19.13
CA GLY A 623 0.42 -8.00 -19.31
C GLY A 623 0.05 -7.04 -18.18
N SER A 624 -1.22 -7.07 -17.76
CA SER A 624 -1.93 -6.04 -16.96
C SER A 624 -1.28 -5.62 -15.64
N ARG A 625 -0.25 -6.34 -15.19
CA ARG A 625 0.46 -6.10 -13.92
C ARG A 625 1.76 -5.31 -14.07
N THR A 626 2.15 -4.95 -15.30
CA THR A 626 3.37 -4.18 -15.59
C THR A 626 3.09 -3.05 -16.59
N PRO A 627 3.81 -1.90 -16.51
CA PRO A 627 3.55 -0.77 -17.41
C PRO A 627 3.73 -1.10 -18.90
N LEU A 628 4.67 -2.00 -19.22
CA LEU A 628 4.93 -2.48 -20.56
C LEU A 628 4.70 -3.98 -20.63
N LYS A 629 4.23 -4.47 -21.77
CA LYS A 629 4.13 -5.91 -22.01
C LYS A 629 5.43 -6.45 -22.61
N LYS A 630 5.82 -7.67 -22.24
CA LYS A 630 6.87 -8.38 -22.96
C LYS A 630 6.50 -8.57 -24.44
N ILE A 631 7.49 -8.41 -25.30
CA ILE A 631 7.39 -8.66 -26.73
C ILE A 631 7.45 -10.17 -26.95
N ALA A 632 6.42 -10.73 -27.58
CA ALA A 632 6.40 -12.14 -27.99
C ALA A 632 6.85 -12.26 -29.45
N LEU A 633 7.48 -13.38 -29.80
CA LEU A 633 7.78 -13.75 -31.19
C LEU A 633 6.81 -14.83 -31.67
N GLY A 634 5.51 -14.49 -31.62
CA GLY A 634 4.42 -15.35 -32.07
C GLY A 634 4.27 -15.37 -33.59
N ASP A 635 3.21 -16.00 -34.08
CA ASP A 635 3.00 -16.16 -35.52
C ASP A 635 2.77 -14.82 -36.23
N ILE A 636 2.06 -13.88 -35.59
CA ILE A 636 1.84 -12.53 -36.14
C ILE A 636 3.16 -11.77 -36.26
N GLU A 637 4.01 -11.81 -35.24
CA GLU A 637 5.32 -11.13 -35.29
C GLU A 637 6.25 -11.77 -36.32
N LYS A 638 6.22 -13.10 -36.48
CA LYS A 638 6.97 -13.80 -37.53
C LYS A 638 6.49 -13.43 -38.93
N LEU A 639 5.18 -13.26 -39.14
CA LEU A 639 4.64 -12.78 -40.42
C LEU A 639 5.11 -11.36 -40.71
N GLN A 640 5.06 -10.47 -39.72
CA GLN A 640 5.57 -9.09 -39.84
C GLN A 640 7.05 -9.05 -40.19
N LEU A 641 7.87 -9.91 -39.58
CA LEU A 641 9.29 -10.05 -39.91
C LEU A 641 9.49 -10.54 -41.35
N LYS A 642 8.74 -11.56 -41.74
CA LYS A 642 8.81 -12.15 -43.09
C LYS A 642 8.47 -11.13 -44.17
N GLU A 643 7.46 -10.27 -43.95
CA GLU A 643 7.12 -9.18 -44.87
C GLU A 643 8.27 -8.17 -45.07
N GLN A 644 9.09 -7.97 -44.03
CA GLN A 644 10.28 -7.13 -44.09
C GLN A 644 11.53 -7.87 -44.59
N GLY A 645 11.42 -9.16 -44.95
CA GLY A 645 12.55 -9.99 -45.37
C GLY A 645 13.42 -10.53 -44.23
N TRP A 646 12.93 -10.49 -42.99
CA TRP A 646 13.64 -10.95 -41.79
C TRP A 646 13.10 -12.28 -41.26
N THR A 647 13.94 -12.97 -40.48
CA THR A 647 13.57 -14.09 -39.62
C THR A 647 13.99 -13.80 -38.19
N ILE A 648 13.49 -14.55 -37.21
CA ILE A 648 13.88 -14.37 -35.80
C ILE A 648 15.39 -14.55 -35.54
N ASP A 649 16.07 -15.32 -36.40
CA ASP A 649 17.51 -15.61 -36.30
C ASP A 649 18.36 -14.61 -37.12
N SER A 650 17.73 -13.69 -37.85
CA SER A 650 18.45 -12.66 -38.60
C SER A 650 19.11 -11.67 -37.66
N ILE A 651 20.32 -11.20 -38.02
CA ILE A 651 21.07 -10.16 -37.31
C ILE A 651 20.88 -8.84 -38.06
N PRO A 652 20.08 -7.89 -37.54
CA PRO A 652 19.86 -6.63 -38.21
C PRO A 652 21.12 -5.75 -38.12
N PRO A 653 21.49 -5.01 -39.18
CA PRO A 653 22.57 -4.04 -39.13
C PRO A 653 22.37 -3.02 -38.00
N ARG A 654 23.48 -2.45 -37.54
CA ARG A 654 23.47 -1.42 -36.51
C ARG A 654 22.52 -0.27 -36.87
N ASP A 655 21.74 0.17 -35.88
CA ASP A 655 20.78 1.28 -35.96
C ASP A 655 19.56 1.02 -36.86
N LEU A 656 19.41 -0.19 -37.42
CA LEU A 656 18.21 -0.55 -38.18
C LEU A 656 17.05 -0.91 -37.23
N ILE A 657 15.92 -0.21 -37.36
CA ILE A 657 14.70 -0.54 -36.64
C ILE A 657 13.97 -1.68 -37.36
N VAL A 658 13.78 -2.80 -36.66
CA VAL A 658 12.96 -3.92 -37.14
C VAL A 658 11.63 -3.89 -36.42
N GLN A 659 10.54 -3.73 -37.18
CA GLN A 659 9.19 -3.74 -36.62
C GLN A 659 8.70 -5.19 -36.43
N LEU A 660 8.10 -5.46 -35.28
CA LEU A 660 7.52 -6.76 -34.93
C LEU A 660 6.00 -6.73 -35.01
N ARG A 661 5.40 -5.54 -34.94
CA ARG A 661 3.96 -5.32 -35.09
C ARG A 661 3.68 -4.14 -35.98
N ALA A 662 2.53 -4.16 -36.64
CA ALA A 662 2.01 -3.02 -37.38
C ALA A 662 1.22 -2.03 -36.48
N ASN A 663 0.66 -2.50 -35.37
CA ASN A 663 -0.12 -1.68 -34.45
C ASN A 663 0.75 -1.06 -33.34
N SER A 664 0.49 0.20 -33.01
CA SER A 664 1.21 0.99 -31.98
C SER A 664 0.79 0.65 -30.53
N ASN A 665 0.18 -0.50 -30.26
CA ASN A 665 -0.37 -0.79 -28.94
C ASN A 665 0.70 -1.28 -27.94
N ILE A 666 0.73 -0.65 -26.77
CA ILE A 666 1.57 -1.08 -25.63
C ILE A 666 1.19 -2.50 -25.17
N SER A 667 -0.10 -2.85 -25.26
CA SER A 667 -0.63 -4.18 -24.94
C SER A 667 -0.15 -5.30 -25.87
N THR A 668 0.56 -4.96 -26.95
CA THR A 668 1.20 -5.90 -27.88
C THR A 668 2.73 -5.74 -27.89
N GLY A 669 3.31 -5.15 -26.83
CA GLY A 669 4.75 -4.98 -26.67
C GLY A 669 5.32 -3.68 -27.25
N GLY A 670 4.46 -2.76 -27.71
CA GLY A 670 4.86 -1.44 -28.18
C GLY A 670 5.54 -0.59 -27.11
N ASP A 671 6.22 0.45 -27.56
CA ASP A 671 6.96 1.38 -26.71
C ASP A 671 6.15 2.64 -26.44
N SER A 672 6.20 3.12 -25.20
CA SER A 672 5.68 4.43 -24.79
C SER A 672 6.84 5.44 -24.71
N ILE A 673 6.73 6.56 -25.41
CA ILE A 673 7.77 7.59 -25.47
C ILE A 673 7.18 8.93 -25.01
N ASP A 674 7.73 9.52 -23.95
CA ASP A 674 7.35 10.87 -23.52
C ASP A 674 7.81 11.90 -24.56
N MET A 675 6.84 12.68 -25.05
CA MET A 675 7.01 13.73 -26.05
C MET A 675 6.52 15.10 -25.52
N THR A 676 6.30 15.22 -24.21
CA THR A 676 5.67 16.39 -23.60
C THR A 676 6.41 17.69 -23.90
N ASP A 677 7.73 17.70 -23.76
CA ASP A 677 8.52 18.93 -23.90
C ASP A 677 8.84 19.22 -25.38
N GLN A 678 8.86 18.18 -26.23
CA GLN A 678 9.13 18.29 -27.66
C GLN A 678 7.90 18.75 -28.46
N MET A 679 6.71 18.48 -27.95
CA MET A 679 5.45 18.80 -28.63
C MET A 679 5.21 20.32 -28.68
N HIS A 680 4.97 20.85 -29.88
CA HIS A 680 4.64 22.27 -30.06
C HIS A 680 3.39 22.69 -29.28
N GLU A 681 3.44 23.87 -28.65
CA GLU A 681 2.45 24.34 -27.68
C GLU A 681 1.04 24.46 -28.26
N SER A 682 0.92 24.78 -29.56
CA SER A 682 -0.38 24.85 -30.25
C SER A 682 -1.18 23.55 -30.15
N TYR A 683 -0.52 22.38 -30.18
CA TYR A 683 -1.22 21.10 -30.09
C TYR A 683 -1.67 20.79 -28.66
N LYS A 684 -0.93 21.23 -27.64
CA LYS A 684 -1.34 21.14 -26.24
C LYS A 684 -2.58 22.00 -25.99
N GLN A 685 -2.59 23.22 -26.50
CA GLN A 685 -3.76 24.11 -26.44
C GLN A 685 -4.98 23.52 -27.17
N LEU A 686 -4.78 22.86 -28.31
CA LEU A 686 -5.84 22.13 -29.01
C LEU A 686 -6.39 20.98 -28.16
N ALA A 687 -5.54 20.17 -27.54
CA ALA A 687 -5.97 19.09 -26.65
C ALA A 687 -6.81 19.62 -25.47
N VAL A 688 -6.39 20.75 -24.86
CA VAL A 688 -7.18 21.46 -23.84
C VAL A 688 -8.54 21.91 -24.39
N GLY A 689 -8.56 22.49 -25.59
CA GLY A 689 -9.80 22.89 -26.25
C GLY A 689 -10.75 21.72 -26.51
N ILE A 690 -10.21 20.57 -26.92
CA ILE A 690 -10.95 19.33 -27.16
C ILE A 690 -11.57 18.82 -25.85
N ALA A 691 -10.79 18.72 -24.78
CA ALA A 691 -11.29 18.32 -23.46
C ALA A 691 -12.41 19.26 -22.98
N LYS A 692 -12.23 20.57 -23.16
CA LYS A 692 -13.25 21.58 -22.83
C LYS A 692 -14.54 21.40 -23.66
N ALA A 693 -14.43 21.08 -24.95
CA ALA A 693 -15.59 20.80 -25.80
C ALA A 693 -16.32 19.51 -25.39
N MET A 694 -15.61 18.53 -24.87
CA MET A 694 -16.20 17.33 -24.26
C MET A 694 -16.78 17.59 -22.86
N GLY A 695 -16.43 18.71 -22.23
CA GLY A 695 -16.82 19.03 -20.86
C GLY A 695 -16.12 18.18 -19.80
N ALA A 696 -15.00 17.55 -20.16
CA ALA A 696 -14.25 16.63 -19.31
C ALA A 696 -13.15 17.35 -18.54
N ALA A 697 -12.99 17.03 -17.27
CA ALA A 697 -11.89 17.54 -16.45
C ALA A 697 -10.62 16.73 -16.69
N VAL A 698 -10.76 15.41 -16.77
CA VAL A 698 -9.71 14.48 -17.21
C VAL A 698 -10.04 13.99 -18.62
N CYS A 699 -9.09 14.11 -19.55
CA CYS A 699 -9.29 13.63 -20.91
C CYS A 699 -7.99 13.16 -21.55
N GLY A 700 -8.02 11.97 -22.13
CA GLY A 700 -7.00 11.51 -23.07
C GLY A 700 -7.39 11.89 -24.49
N VAL A 701 -6.61 12.73 -25.16
CA VAL A 701 -6.89 13.16 -26.54
C VAL A 701 -5.86 12.53 -27.49
N ASP A 702 -6.32 11.79 -28.49
CA ASP A 702 -5.44 11.23 -29.53
C ASP A 702 -5.50 12.10 -30.79
N LEU A 703 -4.35 12.66 -31.17
CA LEU A 703 -4.17 13.48 -32.36
C LEU A 703 -3.22 12.81 -33.34
N ILE A 704 -3.52 12.88 -34.64
CA ILE A 704 -2.55 12.61 -35.69
C ILE A 704 -1.92 13.92 -36.12
N ILE A 705 -0.59 14.00 -36.01
CA ILE A 705 0.23 15.18 -36.26
C ILE A 705 1.37 14.76 -37.21
N PRO A 706 1.44 15.30 -38.44
CA PRO A 706 2.52 15.00 -39.38
C PRO A 706 3.88 15.58 -38.97
N ASP A 707 3.89 16.74 -38.33
CA ASP A 707 5.11 17.46 -37.94
C ASP A 707 4.90 18.14 -36.58
N LEU A 708 5.48 17.54 -35.54
CA LEU A 708 5.34 18.02 -34.15
C LEU A 708 6.03 19.36 -33.87
N THR A 709 6.89 19.82 -34.79
CA THR A 709 7.70 21.04 -34.61
C THR A 709 7.04 22.29 -35.18
N LYS A 710 6.03 22.12 -36.04
CA LYS A 710 5.30 23.21 -36.66
C LYS A 710 4.07 23.61 -35.86
N PRO A 711 3.63 24.88 -35.95
CA PRO A 711 2.37 25.29 -35.37
C PRO A 711 1.19 24.60 -36.06
N ALA A 712 0.13 24.36 -35.29
CA ALA A 712 -1.10 23.76 -35.78
C ALA A 712 -1.88 24.75 -36.66
N GLU A 713 -2.35 24.27 -37.81
CA GLU A 713 -3.19 25.03 -38.76
C GLU A 713 -4.60 24.39 -38.85
N PRO A 714 -5.66 25.17 -39.17
CA PRO A 714 -7.04 24.70 -39.17
C PRO A 714 -7.39 23.88 -40.43
N HIS A 715 -6.58 22.88 -40.76
CA HIS A 715 -6.87 21.93 -41.83
C HIS A 715 -6.31 20.51 -41.55
N LEU A 716 -6.95 19.48 -42.12
CA LEU A 716 -6.60 18.07 -41.88
C LEU A 716 -5.18 17.67 -42.32
N LYS A 717 -4.52 18.44 -43.20
CA LYS A 717 -3.10 18.23 -43.56
C LYS A 717 -2.11 18.64 -42.47
N SER A 718 -2.54 19.41 -41.46
CA SER A 718 -1.69 19.89 -40.36
C SER A 718 -1.89 19.04 -39.12
N TRP A 719 -3.13 18.65 -38.82
CA TRP A 719 -3.46 17.69 -37.77
C TRP A 719 -4.93 17.26 -37.89
N GLY A 720 -5.29 16.17 -37.22
CA GLY A 720 -6.68 15.81 -36.95
C GLY A 720 -6.86 15.05 -35.65
N VAL A 721 -8.02 15.22 -35.01
CA VAL A 721 -8.41 14.47 -33.80
C VAL A 721 -9.01 13.13 -34.20
N ILE A 722 -8.52 12.06 -33.57
CA ILE A 722 -8.97 10.70 -33.79
C ILE A 722 -9.99 10.30 -32.74
N GLU A 723 -9.65 10.55 -31.47
CA GLU A 723 -10.39 10.04 -30.33
C GLU A 723 -10.21 10.95 -29.11
N ALA A 724 -11.22 10.96 -28.24
CA ALA A 724 -11.17 11.53 -26.91
C ALA A 724 -11.66 10.46 -25.92
N ASN A 725 -10.88 10.20 -24.86
CA ASN A 725 -11.16 9.17 -23.87
C ASN A 725 -11.34 9.78 -22.49
N PHE A 726 -12.39 9.33 -21.78
CA PHE A 726 -12.75 9.82 -20.45
C PHE A 726 -12.00 9.12 -19.31
N ASN A 727 -11.44 7.93 -19.55
CA ASN A 727 -10.59 7.20 -18.60
C ASN A 727 -9.21 6.96 -19.22
N PRO A 728 -8.37 8.00 -19.34
CA PRO A 728 -7.03 7.86 -19.91
C PRO A 728 -6.10 7.02 -19.01
N MET A 729 -5.32 6.14 -19.63
CA MET A 729 -4.30 5.34 -18.95
C MET A 729 -3.17 6.23 -18.38
N MET A 730 -3.15 6.46 -17.07
CA MET A 730 -2.12 7.30 -16.43
C MET A 730 -0.74 6.65 -16.41
N MET A 731 -0.68 5.35 -16.11
CA MET A 731 0.57 4.60 -15.93
C MET A 731 1.56 4.66 -17.11
N MET A 732 1.10 4.82 -18.36
CA MET A 732 2.00 4.95 -19.53
C MET A 732 2.69 6.31 -19.60
N HIS A 733 2.09 7.34 -18.99
CA HIS A 733 2.71 8.64 -18.81
C HIS A 733 3.64 8.65 -17.58
N ILE A 734 3.30 7.88 -16.54
CA ILE A 734 4.13 7.72 -15.34
C ILE A 734 5.39 6.92 -15.65
N PHE A 735 5.30 5.83 -16.42
CA PHE A 735 6.41 4.93 -16.71
C PHE A 735 6.59 4.74 -18.22
N PRO A 736 7.07 5.78 -18.95
CA PRO A 736 7.40 5.63 -20.35
C PRO A 736 8.60 4.70 -20.53
N TYR A 737 8.67 3.96 -21.65
CA TYR A 737 9.87 3.22 -22.03
C TYR A 737 11.05 4.16 -22.31
N VAL A 738 10.78 5.28 -22.98
CA VAL A 738 11.78 6.33 -23.29
C VAL A 738 11.24 7.70 -22.90
N GLY A 739 12.09 8.55 -22.33
CA GLY A 739 11.75 9.92 -21.98
C GLY A 739 11.48 10.10 -20.49
N LYS A 740 10.89 11.24 -20.12
CA LYS A 740 10.73 11.66 -18.73
C LYS A 740 9.41 11.15 -18.15
N SER A 741 9.46 10.56 -16.95
CA SER A 741 8.27 10.21 -16.18
C SER A 741 7.43 11.45 -15.87
N ARG A 742 6.11 11.37 -16.12
CA ARG A 742 5.13 12.41 -15.78
C ARG A 742 4.15 11.83 -14.77
N ARG A 743 4.33 12.20 -13.48
CA ARG A 743 3.52 11.69 -12.36
C ARG A 743 2.16 12.39 -12.27
N VAL A 744 1.27 12.08 -13.23
CA VAL A 744 -0.05 12.72 -13.37
C VAL A 744 -1.02 12.44 -12.22
N THR A 745 -0.77 11.39 -11.42
CA THR A 745 -1.57 11.05 -10.23
C THR A 745 -1.48 12.12 -9.13
N LEU A 746 -0.31 12.76 -8.96
CA LEU A 746 -0.18 13.91 -8.05
C LEU A 746 -1.01 15.10 -8.53
N ASP A 747 -1.09 15.34 -9.84
CA ASP A 747 -1.93 16.40 -10.39
C ASP A 747 -3.43 16.12 -10.18
N VAL A 748 -3.84 14.84 -10.28
CA VAL A 748 -5.22 14.43 -9.96
C VAL A 748 -5.53 14.72 -8.50
N LEU A 749 -4.66 14.33 -7.56
CA LEU A 749 -4.88 14.61 -6.15
C LEU A 749 -4.89 16.11 -5.84
N ASP A 750 -4.02 16.91 -6.47
CA ASP A 750 -3.98 18.37 -6.29
C ASP A 750 -5.26 19.06 -6.81
N MET A 751 -5.85 18.53 -7.90
CA MET A 751 -7.15 18.98 -8.38
C MET A 751 -8.28 18.63 -7.40
N LEU A 752 -8.22 17.44 -6.79
CA LEU A 752 -9.23 16.96 -5.85
C LEU A 752 -9.15 17.68 -4.50
N PHE A 753 -7.93 17.92 -4.00
CA PHE A 753 -7.67 18.49 -2.68
C PHE A 753 -6.74 19.70 -2.77
N PRO A 754 -7.17 20.81 -3.41
CA PRO A 754 -6.34 22.00 -3.59
C PRO A 754 -5.90 22.64 -2.26
N GLU A 755 -6.63 22.39 -1.16
CA GLU A 755 -6.29 22.83 0.18
C GLU A 755 -5.01 22.20 0.75
N LEU A 756 -4.54 21.08 0.18
CA LEU A 756 -3.32 20.40 0.61
C LEU A 756 -2.05 20.92 -0.07
N ASN A 757 -2.15 21.62 -1.22
CA ASN A 757 -1.02 22.01 -2.07
C ASN A 757 -0.02 20.84 -2.26
N ILE A 758 -0.45 19.79 -2.95
CA ILE A 758 0.24 18.49 -2.95
C ILE A 758 1.62 18.55 -3.65
N ARG A 759 1.85 19.58 -4.48
CA ARG A 759 3.05 19.77 -5.29
C ARG A 759 4.14 20.64 -4.68
#